data_AF-A0A2N8Z9J8-F1
#
_entry.id   AF-A0A2N8Z9J8-F1
#
_cell.length_a   1.000
_cell.length_b   1.000
_cell.length_c   1.000
_cell.angle_alpha   90.00
_cell.angle_beta   90.00
_cell.angle_gamma   90.00
#
_symmetry.space_group_name_H-M   'P 1'
#
loop_
_entity.id
_entity.type
_entity.pdbx_description
1 polymer ?
#
loop_
_entity_poly.entity_id
_entity_poly.type
_entity_poly.pdbx_seq_one_letter_code
_entity_poly.pdbx_strand_id
1 'polypeptide(L)'
;MSLDKIFKSEPKSINDIFVKDRNLGFYMPAYQRPYSWNHENINNLIDDIESSFDNLLQSDEAIIFLGTLLTVDDDKGESIYRKDEAILPERIKLIVDGQQRITTLILLLTVLHEAMLKGESALQSDIKNVEQDAMKSHFQALHRQIKGLINQTGGYPIESALGEDEYRYLPKVIRSMHGLQEGHELKYDRWGDNNDIGRYQSPLSQYLFRFQSNLLNQSGKFKELDLKQFSGPEMTLIRKNIEFMRKVFKEAPNLVLGVRRNEDDELIEFCELGNKHLQDCIHFNVNRELYDCEALSDKTKNLVNIAAFASFVLHRICVTFVTVNSESYAFDMFEALNTTGEPLTAFETFVPRVIEHLQSKDDLNAECEYKKINSISARFEELSSNEAKNKQTEKIIIAFMRAYNGKIPKTKVPSQREALLSSYNSCNSLAKDKYLEHFKQTVDLIFDTWNKGEIEGLCSDNDTEIFSLCLNYLVDIKHTISLSLLAQFKIKDSMLEDKEDRVQLVNAIKAITAYSVLWRAMSGKADGIESEYKAIHSKITNVDGNEIGPFKLEGANEYGIDLDGLKKYLSNSLSQKIKSKNPKDGEIKAKWIEVCAQSPLLEKKIESNRLLIMAAMHNLDVAGGVYQSSYDFKNEVLNIDTWNELKLEKNSISKIYNPKVAGVTSLGWNVDGSINKDQYIGNVFVDIAGRFKSSDKQSWTALRSSMKVHIEELELVFAEKNVKSLKTSLIAEARFAAKMQDIAYIEEWNEETINFRSEKLLSNAWDNLISWMN
;
A
#
# COMPACT_ATOMS: atom_id res chain seq x y z
N MET A 1 39.45 33.12 -9.37
CA MET A 1 39.10 32.23 -8.24
C MET A 1 39.07 30.81 -8.78
N SER A 2 39.63 29.81 -8.07
CA SER A 2 39.40 28.40 -8.45
C SER A 2 37.92 28.07 -8.25
N LEU A 3 37.33 27.26 -9.13
CA LEU A 3 35.97 26.73 -8.98
C LEU A 3 35.80 25.98 -7.65
N ASP A 4 36.87 25.35 -7.16
CA ASP A 4 36.89 24.61 -5.88
C ASP A 4 36.69 25.51 -4.64
N LYS A 5 36.82 26.84 -4.80
CA LYS A 5 36.53 27.82 -3.75
C LYS A 5 35.09 28.34 -3.78
N ILE A 6 34.31 27.98 -4.80
CA ILE A 6 32.92 28.43 -4.99
C ILE A 6 31.98 27.48 -4.26
N PHE A 7 32.14 26.17 -4.47
CA PHE A 7 31.39 25.15 -3.75
C PHE A 7 32.21 23.88 -3.55
N LYS A 8 31.93 23.16 -2.47
CA LYS A 8 32.46 21.83 -2.17
C LYS A 8 31.29 20.87 -2.02
N SER A 9 31.36 19.72 -2.68
CA SER A 9 30.37 18.64 -2.57
C SER A 9 31.08 17.37 -2.12
N GLU A 10 30.61 16.75 -1.04
CA GLU A 10 31.16 15.50 -0.54
C GLU A 10 30.05 14.60 0.05
N PRO A 11 30.10 13.27 -0.18
CA PRO A 11 29.20 12.35 0.49
C PRO A 11 29.55 12.31 1.98
N LYS A 12 28.55 12.45 2.85
CA LYS A 12 28.71 12.35 4.30
C LYS A 12 27.69 11.41 4.92
N SER A 13 28.15 10.63 5.89
CA SER A 13 27.28 9.86 6.76
C SER A 13 26.62 10.74 7.82
N ILE A 14 25.58 10.24 8.48
CA ILE A 14 24.93 10.93 9.61
C ILE A 14 25.91 11.15 10.77
N ASN A 15 26.82 10.20 11.00
CA ASN A 15 27.92 10.36 11.94
C ASN A 15 28.86 11.52 11.57
N ASP A 16 29.19 11.67 10.28
CA ASP A 16 30.05 12.77 9.80
C ASP A 16 29.37 14.14 9.95
N ILE A 17 28.05 14.21 9.75
CA ILE A 17 27.28 15.47 9.79
C ILE A 17 27.04 15.94 11.23
N PHE A 18 26.62 15.04 12.12
CA PHE A 18 26.15 15.43 13.45
C PHE A 18 27.15 15.15 14.57
N VAL A 19 27.94 14.08 14.49
CA VAL A 19 28.64 13.51 15.66
C VAL A 19 30.15 13.74 15.62
N LYS A 20 30.81 13.53 14.47
CA LYS A 20 32.27 13.70 14.36
C LYS A 20 32.71 15.14 14.60
N ASP A 21 31.91 16.10 14.16
CA ASP A 21 32.19 17.52 14.30
C ASP A 21 31.33 18.14 15.39
N ARG A 22 31.82 18.12 16.64
CA ARG A 22 31.09 18.66 17.80
C ARG A 22 31.03 20.19 17.84
N ASN A 23 31.89 20.89 17.08
CA ASN A 23 31.94 22.35 17.09
C ASN A 23 31.11 22.98 15.95
N LEU A 24 30.54 22.16 15.06
CA LEU A 24 29.65 22.60 14.01
C LEU A 24 28.23 22.84 14.53
N GLY A 25 27.70 24.04 14.31
CA GLY A 25 26.28 24.37 14.49
C GLY A 25 25.57 24.60 13.15
N PHE A 26 24.29 24.25 13.09
CA PHE A 26 23.42 24.57 11.96
C PHE A 26 22.45 25.67 12.35
N TYR A 27 22.32 26.66 11.46
CA TYR A 27 21.37 27.75 11.61
C TYR A 27 20.35 27.71 10.47
N MET A 28 19.06 27.64 10.81
CA MET A 28 17.96 27.69 9.86
C MET A 28 17.52 29.16 9.64
N PRO A 29 17.72 29.74 8.45
CA PRO A 29 17.34 31.12 8.15
C PRO A 29 15.82 31.34 8.16
N ALA A 30 15.39 32.61 8.26
CA ALA A 30 13.98 32.96 8.41
C ALA A 30 13.07 32.56 7.22
N TYR A 31 13.63 32.49 6.00
CA TYR A 31 12.87 32.09 4.80
C TYR A 31 12.59 30.59 4.72
N GLN A 32 13.22 29.78 5.57
CA GLN A 32 12.96 28.35 5.59
C GLN A 32 11.53 28.06 6.05
N ARG A 33 10.89 27.05 5.48
CA ARG A 33 9.52 26.67 5.91
C ARG A 33 9.54 26.00 7.30
N PRO A 34 8.43 25.99 8.05
CA PRO A 34 8.33 25.18 9.26
C PRO A 34 8.51 23.68 8.97
N TYR A 35 8.81 22.89 10.00
CA TYR A 35 8.83 21.43 9.90
C TYR A 35 7.43 20.89 9.54
N SER A 36 7.34 20.01 8.54
CA SER A 36 6.07 19.54 7.98
C SER A 36 6.03 18.04 7.66
N TRP A 37 7.13 17.30 7.83
CA TRP A 37 7.13 15.85 7.65
C TRP A 37 6.26 15.17 8.72
N ASN A 38 5.38 14.26 8.30
CA ASN A 38 4.45 13.54 9.15
C ASN A 38 4.85 12.06 9.30
N HIS A 39 3.98 11.25 9.90
CA HIS A 39 4.22 9.81 10.09
C HIS A 39 4.42 9.06 8.77
N GLU A 40 3.77 9.44 7.67
CA GLU A 40 3.96 8.80 6.36
C GLU A 40 5.37 9.03 5.84
N ASN A 41 5.91 10.25 5.99
CA ASN A 41 7.30 10.53 5.61
C ASN A 41 8.30 9.75 6.45
N ILE A 42 8.04 9.61 7.75
CA ILE A 42 8.90 8.84 8.66
C ILE A 42 8.84 7.34 8.33
N ASN A 43 7.65 6.80 8.06
CA ASN A 43 7.50 5.42 7.60
C ASN A 43 8.25 5.19 6.30
N ASN A 44 8.13 6.09 5.32
CA ASN A 44 8.87 5.96 4.08
C ASN A 44 10.39 5.91 4.31
N LEU A 45 10.92 6.71 5.25
CA LEU A 45 12.34 6.68 5.62
C LEU A 45 12.72 5.36 6.28
N ILE A 46 11.90 4.85 7.21
CA ILE A 46 12.13 3.55 7.87
C ILE A 46 12.08 2.41 6.83
N ASP A 47 11.10 2.42 5.94
CA ASP A 47 10.95 1.44 4.85
C ASP A 47 12.16 1.47 3.89
N ASP A 48 12.72 2.66 3.61
CA ASP A 48 13.96 2.78 2.83
C ASP A 48 15.16 2.17 3.57
N ILE A 49 15.20 2.33 4.90
CA ILE A 49 16.23 1.71 5.73
C ILE A 49 16.16 0.20 5.72
N GLU A 50 14.98 -0.34 5.90
CA GLU A 50 14.75 -1.78 5.81
C GLU A 50 15.09 -2.32 4.42
N SER A 51 14.70 -1.62 3.35
CA SER A 51 15.01 -2.03 1.98
C SER A 51 16.51 -2.08 1.71
N SER A 52 17.24 -1.06 2.14
CA SER A 52 18.70 -1.03 1.96
C SER A 52 19.40 -2.08 2.82
N PHE A 53 18.82 -2.43 3.97
CA PHE A 53 19.33 -3.49 4.83
C PHE A 53 19.15 -4.87 4.17
N ASP A 54 17.98 -5.16 3.61
CA ASP A 54 17.73 -6.37 2.81
C ASP A 54 18.77 -6.49 1.66
N ASN A 55 19.06 -5.37 1.00
CA ASN A 55 20.01 -5.32 -0.11
C ASN A 55 21.48 -5.53 0.34
N LEU A 56 21.84 -5.18 1.58
CA LEU A 56 23.18 -5.46 2.14
C LEU A 56 23.47 -6.96 2.28
N LEU A 57 22.44 -7.82 2.31
CA LEU A 57 22.64 -9.27 2.29
C LEU A 57 23.17 -9.77 0.94
N GLN A 58 22.97 -8.97 -0.12
CA GLN A 58 23.33 -9.32 -1.50
C GLN A 58 24.48 -8.47 -2.06
N SER A 59 24.71 -7.25 -1.52
CA SER A 59 25.74 -6.33 -2.00
C SER A 59 26.26 -5.38 -0.90
N ASP A 60 27.58 -5.32 -0.71
CA ASP A 60 28.29 -4.44 0.23
C ASP A 60 28.12 -2.94 -0.08
N GLU A 61 27.77 -2.62 -1.32
CA GLU A 61 27.64 -1.26 -1.84
C GLU A 61 26.29 -0.62 -1.48
N ALA A 62 25.36 -1.39 -0.89
CA ALA A 62 24.06 -0.86 -0.52
C ALA A 62 24.21 0.24 0.55
N ILE A 63 23.72 1.43 0.18
CA ILE A 63 23.64 2.61 1.03
C ILE A 63 22.28 3.26 0.81
N ILE A 64 21.82 4.04 1.79
CA ILE A 64 20.67 4.91 1.59
C ILE A 64 21.16 6.27 1.19
N PHE A 65 20.66 6.76 0.08
CA PHE A 65 20.89 8.12 -0.36
C PHE A 65 19.69 9.01 -0.03
N LEU A 66 19.85 9.96 0.92
CA LEU A 66 18.78 10.88 1.33
C LEU A 66 18.85 12.26 0.62
N GLY A 67 19.44 12.28 -0.59
CA GLY A 67 19.55 13.49 -1.39
C GLY A 67 20.65 14.44 -0.93
N THR A 68 20.45 15.72 -1.19
CA THR A 68 21.47 16.77 -1.03
C THR A 68 21.15 17.71 0.13
N LEU A 69 22.12 17.96 1.00
CA LEU A 69 22.05 19.00 2.03
C LEU A 69 22.88 20.19 1.59
N LEU A 70 22.20 21.28 1.20
CA LEU A 70 22.84 22.50 0.72
C LEU A 70 23.01 23.50 1.86
N THR A 71 24.24 23.94 2.07
CA THR A 71 24.65 24.82 3.17
C THR A 71 25.52 25.97 2.72
N VAL A 72 25.52 27.07 3.48
CA VAL A 72 26.44 28.21 3.31
C VAL A 72 27.36 28.28 4.53
N ASP A 73 28.64 28.55 4.33
CA ASP A 73 29.57 28.88 5.41
C ASP A 73 29.21 30.23 6.05
N ASP A 74 28.96 30.23 7.36
CA ASP A 74 28.73 31.44 8.16
C ASP A 74 29.48 31.38 9.49
N ASP A 75 30.75 30.95 9.49
CA ASP A 75 31.57 30.75 10.70
C ASP A 75 31.65 31.98 11.61
N LYS A 76 31.42 33.19 11.08
CA LYS A 76 31.35 34.44 11.86
C LYS A 76 29.98 34.73 12.47
N GLY A 77 28.98 33.90 12.15
CA GLY A 77 27.58 34.07 12.55
C GLY A 77 26.98 35.40 12.09
N GLU A 78 27.35 35.91 10.92
CA GLU A 78 26.86 37.20 10.39
C GLU A 78 25.34 37.18 10.18
N SER A 79 24.77 36.01 9.90
CA SER A 79 23.32 35.83 9.67
C SER A 79 22.52 35.57 10.95
N ILE A 80 23.19 35.43 12.10
CA ILE A 80 22.55 35.09 13.37
C ILE A 80 21.93 36.33 13.99
N TYR A 81 20.61 36.29 14.17
CA TYR A 81 19.88 37.35 14.83
C TYR A 81 20.26 37.41 16.32
N ARG A 82 20.77 38.57 16.77
CA ARG A 82 21.24 38.82 18.14
C ARG A 82 22.28 37.78 18.60
N LYS A 83 23.45 37.76 17.97
CA LYS A 83 24.56 36.85 18.34
C LYS A 83 25.35 37.31 19.57
N ASP A 84 26.00 36.36 20.24
CA ASP A 84 27.10 36.64 21.17
C ASP A 84 28.39 36.06 20.58
N GLU A 85 29.36 36.90 20.20
CA GLU A 85 30.57 36.43 19.51
C GLU A 85 31.43 35.49 20.38
N ALA A 86 31.35 35.61 21.71
CA ALA A 86 32.12 34.75 22.60
C ALA A 86 31.55 33.32 22.72
N ILE A 87 30.27 33.12 22.37
CA ILE A 87 29.51 31.88 22.64
C ILE A 87 29.11 31.17 21.33
N LEU A 88 29.55 31.68 20.18
CA LEU A 88 29.29 31.03 18.90
C LEU A 88 30.03 29.70 18.76
N PRO A 89 29.41 28.69 18.13
CA PRO A 89 30.14 27.52 17.66
C PRO A 89 31.27 27.93 16.71
N GLU A 90 32.38 27.20 16.71
CA GLU A 90 33.54 27.51 15.85
C GLU A 90 33.20 27.45 14.36
N ARG A 91 32.26 26.57 13.98
CA ARG A 91 31.79 26.43 12.61
C ARG A 91 30.29 26.56 12.57
N ILE A 92 29.78 27.33 11.62
CA ILE A 92 28.34 27.56 11.50
C ILE A 92 27.95 27.42 10.03
N LYS A 93 26.90 26.64 9.80
CA LYS A 93 26.36 26.39 8.46
C LYS A 93 24.91 26.85 8.39
N LEU A 94 24.62 27.75 7.45
CA LEU A 94 23.24 28.12 7.12
C LEU A 94 22.62 27.00 6.29
N ILE A 95 21.43 26.53 6.66
CA ILE A 95 20.71 25.51 5.88
C ILE A 95 19.88 26.18 4.79
N VAL A 96 20.19 25.88 3.52
CA VAL A 96 19.45 26.39 2.35
C VAL A 96 18.50 25.32 1.79
N ASP A 97 18.91 24.05 1.76
CA ASP A 97 18.02 22.91 1.45
C ASP A 97 18.25 21.73 2.40
N GLY A 98 17.25 20.86 2.55
CA GLY A 98 17.35 19.64 3.33
C GLY A 98 16.93 19.79 4.80
N GLN A 99 16.31 20.92 5.16
CA GLN A 99 15.90 21.21 6.54
C GLN A 99 14.96 20.15 7.17
N GLN A 100 14.03 19.60 6.38
CA GLN A 100 13.08 18.57 6.85
C GLN A 100 13.81 17.24 7.14
N ARG A 101 14.82 16.93 6.32
CA ARG A 101 15.64 15.71 6.44
C ARG A 101 16.53 15.79 7.68
N ILE A 102 17.29 16.88 7.86
CA ILE A 102 18.10 17.10 9.07
C ILE A 102 17.23 17.01 10.33
N THR A 103 16.09 17.70 10.34
CA THR A 103 15.19 17.72 11.51
C THR A 103 14.73 16.31 11.86
N THR A 104 14.29 15.53 10.87
CA THR A 104 13.83 14.15 11.12
C THR A 104 14.98 13.24 11.57
N LEU A 105 16.16 13.37 10.96
CA LEU A 105 17.34 12.55 11.28
C LEU A 105 17.85 12.83 12.70
N ILE A 106 17.91 14.09 13.13
CA ILE A 106 18.35 14.41 14.50
C ILE A 106 17.32 13.96 15.54
N LEU A 107 16.01 14.09 15.25
CA LEU A 107 14.96 13.53 16.11
C LEU A 107 15.08 12.00 16.22
N LEU A 108 15.32 11.32 15.10
CA LEU A 108 15.56 9.87 15.07
C LEU A 108 16.77 9.49 15.93
N LEU A 109 17.89 10.21 15.83
CA LEU A 109 19.06 10.00 16.70
C LEU A 109 18.71 10.13 18.19
N THR A 110 17.92 11.13 18.60
CA THR A 110 17.51 11.27 20.00
C THR A 110 16.65 10.10 20.48
N VAL A 111 15.75 9.60 19.64
CA VAL A 111 14.88 8.45 19.98
C VAL A 111 15.70 7.17 20.08
N LEU A 112 16.64 6.93 19.17
CA LEU A 112 17.54 5.78 19.21
C LEU A 112 18.45 5.83 20.45
N HIS A 113 18.97 7.00 20.78
CA HIS A 113 19.76 7.21 21.99
C HIS A 113 18.96 6.86 23.26
N GLU A 114 17.76 7.41 23.38
CA GLU A 114 16.84 7.15 24.50
C GLU A 114 16.48 5.66 24.62
N ALA A 115 16.17 5.01 23.50
CA ALA A 115 15.82 3.60 23.46
C ALA A 115 16.98 2.69 23.89
N MET A 116 18.21 3.00 23.47
CA MET A 116 19.40 2.26 23.88
C MET A 116 19.72 2.44 25.37
N LEU A 117 19.64 3.67 25.91
CA LEU A 117 19.83 3.94 27.34
C LEU A 117 18.84 3.15 28.21
N LYS A 118 17.59 3.07 27.79
CA LYS A 118 16.56 2.29 28.48
C LYS A 118 16.86 0.79 28.48
N GLY A 119 17.27 0.27 27.32
CA GLY A 119 17.59 -1.15 27.15
C GLY A 119 18.86 -1.60 27.86
N GLU A 120 19.85 -0.70 28.06
CA GLU A 120 21.15 -1.03 28.66
C GLU A 120 21.01 -1.73 30.03
N SER A 121 20.03 -1.32 30.84
CA SER A 121 19.80 -1.94 32.15
C SER A 121 19.42 -3.42 32.09
N ALA A 122 18.76 -3.87 31.01
CA ALA A 122 18.44 -5.28 30.79
C ALA A 122 19.71 -6.08 30.46
N LEU A 123 20.54 -5.57 29.55
CA LEU A 123 21.82 -6.20 29.19
C LEU A 123 22.76 -6.33 30.41
N GLN A 124 22.82 -5.31 31.26
CA GLN A 124 23.60 -5.36 32.50
C GLN A 124 23.08 -6.41 33.49
N SER A 125 21.77 -6.67 33.50
CA SER A 125 21.18 -7.75 34.30
C SER A 125 21.55 -9.11 33.71
N ASP A 126 21.46 -9.27 32.39
CA ASP A 126 21.79 -10.53 31.70
C ASP A 126 23.27 -10.88 31.91
N ILE A 127 24.18 -9.90 31.83
CA ILE A 127 25.63 -10.07 32.15
C ILE A 127 25.86 -10.63 33.56
N LYS A 128 25.04 -10.22 34.54
CA LYS A 128 25.19 -10.69 35.93
C LYS A 128 24.68 -12.12 36.13
N ASN A 129 23.73 -12.55 35.30
CA ASN A 129 23.10 -13.86 35.39
C ASN A 129 23.90 -14.95 34.64
N VAL A 130 24.90 -14.58 33.83
CA VAL A 130 25.75 -15.53 33.09
C VAL A 130 26.91 -15.99 33.96
N GLU A 131 26.93 -17.28 34.29
CA GLU A 131 27.98 -17.91 35.11
C GLU A 131 29.23 -18.29 34.31
N GLN A 132 29.08 -18.67 33.03
CA GLN A 132 30.19 -19.12 32.19
C GLN A 132 31.06 -17.93 31.72
N ASP A 133 32.36 -17.97 32.05
CA ASP A 133 33.31 -16.88 31.76
C ASP A 133 33.44 -16.52 30.27
N ALA A 134 33.40 -17.52 29.38
CA ALA A 134 33.45 -17.30 27.93
C ALA A 134 32.22 -16.51 27.45
N MET A 135 31.02 -16.92 27.86
CA MET A 135 29.77 -16.23 27.51
C MET A 135 29.72 -14.84 28.11
N LYS A 136 30.14 -14.68 29.37
CA LYS A 136 30.22 -13.37 30.03
C LYS A 136 31.12 -12.40 29.25
N SER A 137 32.21 -12.90 28.68
CA SER A 137 33.11 -12.11 27.82
C SER A 137 32.41 -11.67 26.53
N HIS A 138 31.60 -12.52 25.91
CA HIS A 138 30.77 -12.17 24.74
C HIS A 138 29.73 -11.08 25.06
N PHE A 139 29.01 -11.21 26.18
CA PHE A 139 28.07 -10.17 26.63
C PHE A 139 28.78 -8.85 26.96
N GLN A 140 29.98 -8.90 27.55
CA GLN A 140 30.77 -7.70 27.82
C GLN A 140 31.25 -7.01 26.53
N ALA A 141 31.64 -7.78 25.50
CA ALA A 141 32.00 -7.23 24.20
C ALA A 141 30.80 -6.54 23.53
N LEU A 142 29.63 -7.16 23.60
CA LEU A 142 28.37 -6.57 23.13
C LEU A 142 28.04 -5.27 23.89
N HIS A 143 28.18 -5.27 25.21
CA HIS A 143 27.94 -4.09 26.05
C HIS A 143 28.89 -2.94 25.70
N ARG A 144 30.18 -3.21 25.43
CA ARG A 144 31.14 -2.19 24.98
C ARG A 144 30.72 -1.56 23.65
N GLN A 145 30.27 -2.37 22.68
CA GLN A 145 29.81 -1.86 21.39
C GLN A 145 28.57 -0.99 21.53
N ILE A 146 27.55 -1.46 22.28
CA ILE A 146 26.33 -0.69 22.53
C ILE A 146 26.65 0.61 23.28
N LYS A 147 27.55 0.57 24.27
CA LYS A 147 28.01 1.79 24.96
C LYS A 147 28.72 2.77 24.02
N GLY A 148 29.51 2.26 23.06
CA GLY A 148 30.09 3.06 21.99
C GLY A 148 29.03 3.76 21.15
N LEU A 149 27.98 3.04 20.74
CA LEU A 149 26.85 3.59 19.97
C LEU A 149 26.02 4.59 20.79
N ILE A 150 25.80 4.36 22.09
CA ILE A 150 25.16 5.32 23.01
C ILE A 150 25.97 6.62 23.03
N ASN A 151 27.30 6.54 23.15
CA ASN A 151 28.16 7.73 23.14
C ASN A 151 28.14 8.46 21.79
N GLN A 152 28.09 7.73 20.66
CA GLN A 152 28.00 8.33 19.33
C GLN A 152 26.65 9.02 19.12
N THR A 153 25.54 8.32 19.37
CA THR A 153 24.18 8.87 19.22
C THR A 153 23.89 10.01 20.18
N GLY A 154 24.51 10.04 21.37
CA GLY A 154 24.45 11.16 22.31
C GLY A 154 25.41 12.31 21.99
N GLY A 155 26.34 12.12 21.05
CA GLY A 155 27.41 13.06 20.73
C GLY A 155 27.05 14.13 19.69
N TYR A 156 25.78 14.25 19.31
CA TYR A 156 25.31 15.27 18.36
C TYR A 156 25.28 16.73 18.87
N PRO A 157 25.12 17.04 20.18
CA PRO A 157 25.07 18.43 20.65
C PRO A 157 26.40 19.15 20.43
N ILE A 158 26.34 20.48 20.45
CA ILE A 158 27.55 21.30 20.44
C ILE A 158 28.08 21.37 21.87
N GLU A 159 29.35 21.07 22.08
CA GLU A 159 29.99 21.17 23.39
C GLU A 159 30.54 22.58 23.58
N SER A 160 29.94 23.36 24.49
CA SER A 160 30.39 24.71 24.82
C SER A 160 31.52 24.65 25.84
N ALA A 161 32.65 25.30 25.55
CA ALA A 161 33.75 25.42 26.49
C ALA A 161 33.45 26.38 27.67
N LEU A 162 32.49 27.29 27.48
CA LEU A 162 32.11 28.32 28.46
C LEU A 162 30.82 27.98 29.22
N GLY A 163 30.04 27.02 28.75
CA GLY A 163 28.75 26.67 29.34
C GLY A 163 28.88 25.88 30.65
N GLU A 164 28.10 26.28 31.66
CA GLU A 164 27.94 25.54 32.91
C GLU A 164 26.63 24.73 32.92
N ASP A 165 26.59 23.63 33.67
CA ASP A 165 25.41 22.77 33.84
C ASP A 165 24.69 22.40 32.52
N GLU A 166 23.43 22.78 32.37
CA GLU A 166 22.58 22.49 31.20
C GLU A 166 23.08 23.18 29.91
N TYR A 167 23.90 24.22 30.03
CA TYR A 167 24.44 24.98 28.89
C TYR A 167 25.79 24.45 28.40
N ARG A 168 26.31 23.38 29.00
CA ARG A 168 27.46 22.66 28.44
C ARG A 168 27.16 22.06 27.06
N TYR A 169 25.91 21.63 26.83
CA TYR A 169 25.49 20.99 25.58
C TYR A 169 24.42 21.81 24.88
N LEU A 170 24.83 22.50 23.82
CA LEU A 170 23.96 23.40 23.07
C LEU A 170 23.26 22.67 21.91
N PRO A 171 22.03 23.09 21.53
CA PRO A 171 21.32 22.52 20.39
C PRO A 171 22.14 22.63 19.10
N LYS A 172 22.27 21.49 18.41
CA LYS A 172 22.99 21.37 17.14
C LYS A 172 22.39 22.19 16.00
N VAL A 173 21.07 22.40 16.07
CA VAL A 173 20.29 23.12 15.09
C VAL A 173 19.47 24.18 15.81
N ILE A 174 19.62 25.43 15.41
CA ILE A 174 18.81 26.55 15.89
C ILE A 174 18.17 27.29 14.72
N ARG A 175 17.14 28.08 14.98
CA ARG A 175 16.39 28.79 13.95
C ARG A 175 16.38 30.30 14.17
N SER A 176 16.42 31.02 13.06
CA SER A 176 16.20 32.46 13.00
C SER A 176 14.79 32.85 13.50
N MET A 177 14.46 34.14 13.36
CA MET A 177 13.15 34.67 13.69
C MET A 177 12.05 33.88 12.98
N HIS A 178 11.08 33.35 13.74
CA HIS A 178 10.08 32.41 13.23
C HIS A 178 8.65 32.68 13.71
N GLY A 179 8.40 33.81 14.37
CA GLY A 179 7.06 34.22 14.75
C GLY A 179 7.04 35.31 15.80
N LEU A 180 5.84 35.59 16.31
CA LEU A 180 5.59 36.45 17.45
C LEU A 180 5.01 35.64 18.61
N GLN A 181 5.38 35.98 19.83
CA GLN A 181 4.73 35.49 21.05
C GLN A 181 3.57 36.41 21.44
N GLU A 182 2.65 35.92 22.28
CA GLU A 182 1.65 36.76 22.93
C GLU A 182 2.34 37.95 23.63
N GLY A 183 1.97 39.17 23.25
CA GLY A 183 2.64 40.40 23.72
C GLY A 183 3.60 41.06 22.72
N HIS A 184 3.65 40.62 21.46
CA HIS A 184 4.46 41.21 20.37
C HIS A 184 5.99 41.03 20.48
N GLU A 185 6.46 40.09 21.30
CA GLU A 185 7.88 39.73 21.31
C GLU A 185 8.23 38.78 20.16
N LEU A 186 9.39 39.00 19.53
CA LEU A 186 9.88 38.14 18.45
C LEU A 186 10.32 36.78 19.01
N LYS A 187 9.89 35.69 18.37
CA LYS A 187 10.41 34.34 18.62
C LYS A 187 11.67 34.08 17.80
N TYR A 188 12.77 33.72 18.45
CA TYR A 188 14.03 33.38 17.81
C TYR A 188 14.86 32.47 18.71
N ASP A 189 15.81 31.76 18.11
CA ASP A 189 16.79 30.99 18.86
C ASP A 189 18.15 31.70 18.89
N ARG A 190 18.89 31.48 19.97
CA ARG A 190 20.24 32.02 20.20
C ARG A 190 21.04 31.03 21.05
N TRP A 191 22.24 30.68 20.61
CA TRP A 191 23.20 29.98 21.45
C TRP A 191 23.66 30.87 22.61
N GLY A 192 23.75 30.30 23.81
CA GLY A 192 24.20 30.98 25.01
C GLY A 192 24.83 29.99 25.99
N ASP A 193 25.47 30.52 27.03
CA ASP A 193 26.15 29.78 28.09
C ASP A 193 25.35 29.79 29.41
N ASN A 194 24.23 30.51 29.45
CA ASN A 194 23.34 30.65 30.60
C ASN A 194 21.89 30.96 30.17
N ASN A 195 20.97 30.98 31.15
CA ASN A 195 19.54 31.26 30.94
C ASN A 195 19.21 32.67 30.43
N ASP A 196 20.08 33.65 30.66
CA ASP A 196 19.84 35.04 30.26
C ASP A 196 20.17 35.26 28.77
N ILE A 197 21.20 34.56 28.28
CA ILE A 197 21.70 34.66 26.92
C ILE A 197 21.04 33.62 26.00
N GLY A 198 21.03 32.35 26.42
CA GLY A 198 20.56 31.24 25.61
C GLY A 198 19.04 31.24 25.47
N ARG A 199 18.55 31.25 24.23
CA ARG A 199 17.12 31.22 23.91
C ARG A 199 16.82 30.12 22.90
N TYR A 200 15.90 29.22 23.22
CA TYR A 200 15.53 28.08 22.36
C TYR A 200 14.00 27.97 22.29
N GLN A 201 13.40 28.77 21.41
CA GLN A 201 11.95 28.93 21.30
C GLN A 201 11.38 28.15 20.11
N SER A 202 12.19 27.83 19.10
CA SER A 202 11.72 27.02 17.98
C SER A 202 11.49 25.58 18.42
N PRO A 203 10.53 24.87 17.80
CA PRO A 203 10.15 23.53 18.23
C PRO A 203 11.32 22.53 18.33
N LEU A 204 12.24 22.58 17.36
CA LEU A 204 13.38 21.68 17.33
C LEU A 204 14.42 22.03 18.40
N SER A 205 14.84 23.30 18.49
CA SER A 205 15.88 23.71 19.45
C SER A 205 15.39 23.55 20.90
N GLN A 206 14.12 23.88 21.16
CA GLN A 206 13.48 23.67 22.45
C GLN A 206 13.51 22.19 22.85
N TYR A 207 13.13 21.29 21.93
CA TYR A 207 13.19 19.85 22.19
C TYR A 207 14.62 19.37 22.44
N LEU A 208 15.58 19.73 21.58
CA LEU A 208 16.97 19.28 21.71
C LEU A 208 17.61 19.76 23.01
N PHE A 209 17.38 21.02 23.41
CA PHE A 209 17.88 21.56 24.67
C PHE A 209 17.28 20.81 25.87
N ARG A 210 15.96 20.68 25.92
CA ARG A 210 15.27 19.97 27.02
C ARG A 210 15.63 18.49 27.10
N PHE A 211 15.85 17.85 25.95
CA PHE A 211 16.34 16.47 25.91
C PHE A 211 17.70 16.36 26.59
N GLN A 212 18.65 17.25 26.27
CA GLN A 212 19.98 17.26 26.90
C GLN A 212 19.93 17.61 28.38
N SER A 213 19.18 18.65 28.80
CA SER A 213 18.97 18.96 30.21
C SER A 213 18.42 17.76 30.99
N ASN A 214 17.48 17.03 30.39
CA ASN A 214 16.93 15.82 30.99
C ASN A 214 17.97 14.70 31.13
N LEU A 215 18.90 14.54 30.19
CA LEU A 215 20.01 13.58 30.32
C LEU A 215 20.97 13.96 31.46
N LEU A 216 21.29 15.25 31.59
CA LEU A 216 22.22 15.76 32.63
C LEU A 216 21.63 15.67 34.04
N ASN A 217 20.35 16.00 34.19
CA ASN A 217 19.70 16.09 35.50
C ASN A 217 19.25 14.72 36.05
N GLN A 218 19.39 13.65 35.27
CA GLN A 218 18.99 12.33 35.73
C GLN A 218 20.07 11.67 36.59
N SER A 219 19.65 11.17 37.75
CA SER A 219 20.46 10.30 38.61
C SER A 219 19.80 8.93 38.74
N GLY A 220 20.60 7.87 38.63
CA GLY A 220 20.13 6.49 38.76
C GLY A 220 19.54 5.91 37.47
N LYS A 221 18.36 5.29 37.57
CA LYS A 221 17.75 4.58 36.43
C LYS A 221 17.19 5.59 35.42
N PHE A 222 17.59 5.43 34.16
CA PHE A 222 17.16 6.28 33.04
C PHE A 222 15.63 6.40 32.95
N LYS A 223 15.14 7.62 32.73
CA LYS A 223 13.73 7.97 32.49
C LYS A 223 13.61 8.70 31.15
N GLU A 224 12.63 8.29 30.35
CA GLU A 224 12.34 8.95 29.08
C GLU A 224 11.88 10.40 29.30
N LEU A 225 12.17 11.27 28.33
CA LEU A 225 11.69 12.64 28.36
C LEU A 225 10.16 12.67 28.28
N ASP A 226 9.50 13.30 29.26
CA ASP A 226 8.04 13.48 29.22
C ASP A 226 7.68 14.50 28.15
N LEU A 227 7.00 14.06 27.09
CA LEU A 227 6.63 14.93 25.97
C LEU A 227 5.43 15.84 26.30
N LYS A 228 4.73 15.62 27.42
CA LYS A 228 3.60 16.46 27.85
C LYS A 228 4.04 17.88 28.21
N GLN A 229 5.31 18.08 28.55
CA GLN A 229 5.87 19.41 28.81
C GLN A 229 5.92 20.31 27.57
N PHE A 230 5.76 19.73 26.37
CA PHE A 230 5.73 20.48 25.11
C PHE A 230 4.28 20.74 24.68
N SER A 231 3.81 21.97 24.93
CA SER A 231 2.47 22.44 24.57
C SER A 231 2.49 23.39 23.38
N GLY A 232 1.40 23.42 22.61
CA GLY A 232 1.17 24.39 21.53
C GLY A 232 1.11 23.78 20.12
N PRO A 233 0.57 24.53 19.15
CA PRO A 233 0.38 24.04 17.78
C PRO A 233 1.70 23.73 17.08
N GLU A 234 2.74 24.55 17.30
CA GLU A 234 4.06 24.40 16.67
C GLU A 234 4.79 23.12 17.14
N MET A 235 4.62 22.71 18.40
CA MET A 235 5.22 21.48 18.96
C MET A 235 4.46 20.20 18.59
N THR A 236 3.21 20.31 18.14
CA THR A 236 2.30 19.17 17.99
C THR A 236 2.85 18.14 16.99
N LEU A 237 3.43 18.58 15.88
CA LEU A 237 3.95 17.66 14.86
C LEU A 237 5.21 16.94 15.33
N ILE A 238 6.18 17.66 15.92
CA ILE A 238 7.41 17.07 16.48
C ILE A 238 7.06 16.05 17.56
N ARG A 239 6.17 16.41 18.49
CA ARG A 239 5.70 15.50 19.55
C ARG A 239 5.10 14.23 18.97
N LYS A 240 4.16 14.36 18.02
CA LYS A 240 3.52 13.21 17.36
C LYS A 240 4.55 12.33 16.66
N ASN A 241 5.55 12.92 16.00
CA ASN A 241 6.59 12.17 15.30
C ASN A 241 7.51 11.42 16.25
N ILE A 242 7.91 12.03 17.38
CA ILE A 242 8.68 11.35 18.43
C ILE A 242 7.86 10.21 19.06
N GLU A 243 6.60 10.46 19.40
CA GLU A 243 5.68 9.43 19.93
C GLU A 243 5.56 8.25 18.96
N PHE A 244 5.46 8.54 17.67
CA PHE A 244 5.42 7.54 16.62
C PHE A 244 6.71 6.73 16.52
N MET A 245 7.87 7.37 16.47
CA MET A 245 9.16 6.67 16.44
C MET A 245 9.39 5.86 17.72
N ARG A 246 9.04 6.38 18.90
CA ARG A 246 9.07 5.63 20.17
C ARG A 246 8.19 4.39 20.11
N LYS A 247 6.98 4.52 19.56
CA LYS A 247 6.05 3.40 19.37
C LYS A 247 6.66 2.33 18.47
N VAL A 248 7.22 2.73 17.33
CA VAL A 248 7.93 1.87 16.38
C VAL A 248 9.01 1.04 17.09
N PHE A 249 9.95 1.68 17.80
CA PHE A 249 11.05 0.95 18.46
C PHE A 249 10.65 0.21 19.74
N LYS A 250 9.44 0.45 20.27
CA LYS A 250 8.89 -0.26 21.43
C LYS A 250 8.09 -1.50 21.04
N GLU A 251 7.23 -1.37 20.03
CA GLU A 251 6.24 -2.41 19.65
C GLU A 251 6.77 -3.37 18.60
N ALA A 252 7.90 -3.06 17.96
CA ALA A 252 8.45 -3.87 16.90
C ALA A 252 9.89 -4.29 17.21
N PRO A 253 10.10 -5.31 18.07
CA PRO A 253 11.42 -5.97 18.22
C PRO A 253 11.95 -6.56 16.90
N ASN A 254 11.11 -6.57 15.87
CA ASN A 254 11.25 -7.20 14.59
C ASN A 254 11.47 -6.19 13.42
N LEU A 255 11.25 -4.89 13.63
CA LEU A 255 11.21 -3.91 12.52
C LEU A 255 12.57 -3.65 11.87
N VAL A 256 13.64 -3.92 12.58
CA VAL A 256 14.87 -3.15 12.39
C VAL A 256 15.90 -3.87 11.53
N LEU A 257 15.75 -5.19 11.32
CA LEU A 257 16.69 -6.03 10.56
C LEU A 257 15.96 -7.14 9.82
N GLY A 258 14.85 -6.82 9.16
CA GLY A 258 14.21 -7.78 8.25
C GLY A 258 13.36 -8.87 8.91
N VAL A 259 12.91 -8.70 10.16
CA VAL A 259 11.88 -9.62 10.69
C VAL A 259 10.52 -9.20 10.12
N ARG A 260 10.31 -9.59 8.86
CA ARG A 260 8.98 -9.59 8.28
C ARG A 260 8.11 -10.53 9.10
N ARG A 261 6.96 -10.03 9.54
CA ARG A 261 5.76 -10.89 9.52
C ARG A 261 5.33 -10.96 8.06
N ASN A 262 5.64 -12.05 7.39
CA ASN A 262 4.86 -12.49 6.24
C ASN A 262 4.03 -13.71 6.64
N GLU A 263 2.98 -13.96 5.86
CA GLU A 263 1.88 -14.91 6.07
C GLU A 263 2.29 -16.41 6.05
N ASP A 264 3.51 -16.73 6.47
CA ASP A 264 4.08 -18.05 6.73
C ASP A 264 4.92 -17.95 8.01
N ASP A 265 4.48 -18.62 9.09
CA ASP A 265 5.08 -18.66 10.42
C ASP A 265 6.53 -19.17 10.46
N GLU A 266 7.50 -18.38 10.00
CA GLU A 266 8.89 -18.46 10.44
C GLU A 266 9.38 -17.03 10.74
N LEU A 267 9.52 -16.73 12.04
CA LEU A 267 10.28 -15.57 12.49
C LEU A 267 11.67 -15.69 11.85
N ILE A 268 12.11 -14.67 11.10
CA ILE A 268 13.55 -14.47 10.91
C ILE A 268 14.07 -14.11 12.30
N GLU A 269 14.46 -15.13 13.03
CA GLU A 269 15.14 -15.00 14.29
C GLU A 269 16.48 -14.29 14.05
N PHE A 270 17.08 -13.88 15.16
CA PHE A 270 18.40 -13.29 15.36
C PHE A 270 19.51 -13.78 14.37
N CYS A 271 19.36 -14.94 13.73
CA CYS A 271 20.15 -15.53 12.64
C CYS A 271 20.66 -14.60 11.53
N GLU A 272 19.90 -13.60 11.03
CA GLU A 272 20.39 -12.73 9.93
C GLU A 272 21.52 -11.78 10.37
N LEU A 273 21.48 -11.29 11.61
CA LEU A 273 22.63 -10.62 12.22
C LEU A 273 23.84 -11.55 12.28
N GLY A 274 23.68 -12.88 12.22
CA GLY A 274 24.75 -13.87 12.26
C GLY A 274 25.59 -13.87 10.98
N ASN A 275 25.10 -13.21 9.94
CA ASN A 275 25.83 -12.96 8.73
C ASN A 275 26.98 -11.99 9.02
N LYS A 276 28.20 -12.54 9.05
CA LYS A 276 29.43 -11.77 9.29
C LYS A 276 29.58 -10.61 8.29
N HIS A 277 29.17 -10.81 7.06
CA HIS A 277 29.21 -9.80 6.02
C HIS A 277 28.40 -8.56 6.40
N LEU A 278 27.15 -8.78 6.82
CA LEU A 278 26.24 -7.73 7.26
C LEU A 278 26.80 -6.99 8.47
N GLN A 279 27.30 -7.73 9.47
CA GLN A 279 27.93 -7.17 10.67
C GLN A 279 29.12 -6.26 10.32
N ASP A 280 29.97 -6.69 9.39
CA ASP A 280 31.12 -5.93 8.92
C ASP A 280 30.65 -4.66 8.19
N CYS A 281 29.59 -4.76 7.38
CA CYS A 281 29.04 -3.60 6.67
C CYS A 281 28.48 -2.53 7.62
N ILE A 282 27.75 -2.92 8.66
CA ILE A 282 27.14 -1.97 9.61
C ILE A 282 28.06 -1.61 10.78
N HIS A 283 29.27 -2.17 10.86
CA HIS A 283 30.22 -2.00 11.97
C HIS A 283 29.65 -2.41 13.35
N PHE A 284 28.82 -3.44 13.41
CA PHE A 284 28.22 -3.94 14.64
C PHE A 284 28.29 -5.47 14.68
N ASN A 285 29.18 -5.99 15.53
CA ASN A 285 29.51 -7.41 15.56
C ASN A 285 28.86 -8.11 16.76
N VAL A 286 28.12 -9.18 16.50
CA VAL A 286 27.49 -10.00 17.54
C VAL A 286 28.06 -11.41 17.44
N ASN A 287 28.55 -11.92 18.58
CA ASN A 287 29.18 -13.24 18.63
C ASN A 287 28.15 -14.34 18.40
N ARG A 288 28.50 -15.34 17.57
CA ARG A 288 27.64 -16.48 17.18
C ARG A 288 27.05 -17.27 18.35
N GLU A 289 27.74 -17.33 19.47
CA GLU A 289 27.25 -18.03 20.67
C GLU A 289 26.12 -17.28 21.39
N LEU A 290 25.92 -15.99 21.11
CA LEU A 290 24.81 -15.22 21.66
C LEU A 290 23.48 -15.48 20.93
N TYR A 291 23.50 -16.19 19.79
CA TYR A 291 22.33 -16.35 18.94
C TYR A 291 21.29 -17.29 19.51
N ASP A 292 21.74 -18.46 19.95
CA ASP A 292 20.88 -19.48 20.55
C ASP A 292 20.93 -19.41 22.10
N CYS A 293 21.37 -18.28 22.65
CA CYS A 293 21.58 -18.15 24.08
C CYS A 293 20.25 -17.87 24.81
N GLU A 294 19.73 -18.88 25.51
CA GLU A 294 18.54 -18.75 26.36
C GLU A 294 18.70 -17.68 27.47
N ALA A 295 19.93 -17.35 27.86
CA ALA A 295 20.21 -16.32 28.85
C ALA A 295 19.97 -14.88 28.34
N LEU A 296 19.74 -14.69 27.03
CA LEU A 296 19.53 -13.38 26.43
C LEU A 296 18.04 -13.03 26.46
N SER A 297 17.66 -12.10 27.34
CA SER A 297 16.25 -11.72 27.49
C SER A 297 15.70 -11.04 26.24
N ASP A 298 14.37 -11.10 26.02
CA ASP A 298 13.72 -10.43 24.88
C ASP A 298 14.00 -8.92 24.84
N LYS A 299 14.19 -8.30 26.01
CA LYS A 299 14.57 -6.89 26.11
C LYS A 299 15.97 -6.63 25.59
N THR A 300 16.91 -7.54 25.86
CA THR A 300 18.27 -7.45 25.33
C THR A 300 18.30 -7.76 23.84
N LYS A 301 17.52 -8.74 23.35
CA LYS A 301 17.34 -8.98 21.90
C LYS A 301 16.87 -7.71 21.18
N ASN A 302 15.84 -7.04 21.72
CA ASN A 302 15.35 -5.77 21.18
C ASN A 302 16.43 -4.67 21.21
N LEU A 303 17.21 -4.57 22.29
CA LEU A 303 18.32 -3.62 22.38
C LEU A 303 19.38 -3.86 21.29
N VAL A 304 19.75 -5.11 21.03
CA VAL A 304 20.72 -5.48 19.99
C VAL A 304 20.21 -5.04 18.62
N ASN A 305 18.93 -5.24 18.34
CA ASN A 305 18.32 -4.79 17.08
C ASN A 305 18.38 -3.26 16.96
N ILE A 306 17.95 -2.53 17.98
CA ILE A 306 18.02 -1.06 18.02
C ILE A 306 19.47 -0.57 17.82
N ALA A 307 20.44 -1.24 18.43
CA ALA A 307 21.86 -0.90 18.28
C ALA A 307 22.37 -1.11 16.85
N ALA A 308 22.01 -2.22 16.21
CA ALA A 308 22.32 -2.46 14.80
C ALA A 308 21.69 -1.40 13.89
N PHE A 309 20.43 -0.99 14.14
CA PHE A 309 19.80 0.13 13.44
C PHE A 309 20.58 1.41 13.61
N ALA A 310 20.94 1.75 14.85
CA ALA A 310 21.63 2.98 15.17
C ALA A 310 22.98 3.03 14.44
N SER A 311 23.68 1.90 14.39
CA SER A 311 24.91 1.76 13.63
C SER A 311 24.69 1.97 12.14
N PHE A 312 23.64 1.37 11.57
CA PHE A 312 23.27 1.59 10.16
C PHE A 312 22.93 3.06 9.90
N VAL A 313 22.09 3.69 10.72
CA VAL A 313 21.71 5.10 10.61
C VAL A 313 22.94 6.00 10.64
N LEU A 314 23.89 5.73 11.53
CA LEU A 314 25.10 6.52 11.68
C LEU A 314 26.06 6.39 10.49
N HIS A 315 26.18 5.19 9.90
CA HIS A 315 27.26 4.87 8.97
C HIS A 315 26.85 4.60 7.52
N ARG A 316 25.61 4.18 7.25
CA ARG A 316 25.13 3.74 5.94
C ARG A 316 24.06 4.63 5.31
N ILE A 317 23.56 5.60 6.07
CA ILE A 317 22.78 6.70 5.52
C ILE A 317 23.73 7.79 5.03
N CYS A 318 23.70 8.05 3.73
CA CYS A 318 24.54 9.01 3.03
C CYS A 318 23.71 10.21 2.54
N VAL A 319 24.28 11.40 2.71
CA VAL A 319 23.75 12.67 2.19
C VAL A 319 24.87 13.35 1.39
N THR A 320 24.56 13.87 0.21
CA THR A 320 25.48 14.75 -0.51
C THR A 320 25.54 16.09 0.23
N PHE A 321 26.62 16.36 0.95
CA PHE A 321 26.81 17.59 1.69
C PHE A 321 27.45 18.63 0.79
N VAL A 322 26.66 19.63 0.37
CA VAL A 322 27.12 20.72 -0.47
C VAL A 322 27.29 21.97 0.39
N THR A 323 28.48 22.52 0.41
CA THR A 323 28.79 23.81 1.03
C THR A 323 29.15 24.81 -0.05
N VAL A 324 28.52 25.98 -0.01
CA VAL A 324 28.86 27.15 -0.83
C VAL A 324 29.36 28.30 0.04
N ASN A 325 30.09 29.22 -0.56
CA ASN A 325 30.68 30.36 0.13
C ASN A 325 29.73 31.58 0.26
N SER A 326 28.57 31.57 -0.40
CA SER A 326 27.63 32.68 -0.40
C SER A 326 26.20 32.21 -0.62
N GLU A 327 25.26 32.95 -0.05
CA GLU A 327 23.84 32.61 -0.09
C GLU A 327 23.22 32.77 -1.48
N SER A 328 23.63 33.78 -2.27
CA SER A 328 23.17 33.95 -3.65
C SER A 328 23.49 32.73 -4.52
N TYR A 329 24.73 32.22 -4.44
CA TYR A 329 25.11 31.00 -5.16
C TYR A 329 24.34 29.78 -4.65
N ALA A 330 24.02 29.75 -3.35
CA ALA A 330 23.21 28.68 -2.79
C ALA A 330 21.81 28.67 -3.43
N PHE A 331 21.18 29.83 -3.61
CA PHE A 331 19.89 29.93 -4.27
C PHE A 331 19.96 29.53 -5.75
N ASP A 332 20.98 29.97 -6.48
CA ASP A 332 21.17 29.57 -7.89
C ASP A 332 21.32 28.04 -8.01
N MET A 333 22.12 27.42 -7.13
CA MET A 333 22.27 25.96 -7.08
C MET A 333 20.99 25.26 -6.63
N PHE A 334 20.25 25.83 -5.68
CA PHE A 334 18.98 25.29 -5.21
C PHE A 334 17.95 25.24 -6.34
N GLU A 335 17.82 26.32 -7.12
CA GLU A 335 16.93 26.36 -8.28
C GLU A 335 17.38 25.35 -9.33
N ALA A 336 18.67 25.29 -9.64
CA ALA A 336 19.20 24.31 -10.60
C ALA A 336 18.95 22.86 -10.17
N LEU A 337 19.16 22.53 -8.88
CA LEU A 337 18.94 21.19 -8.32
C LEU A 337 17.47 20.78 -8.30
N ASN A 338 16.55 21.74 -8.12
CA ASN A 338 15.10 21.46 -8.16
C ASN A 338 14.53 21.47 -9.57
N THR A 339 15.23 22.06 -10.53
CA THR A 339 14.85 22.10 -11.95
C THR A 339 15.43 20.92 -12.73
N THR A 340 16.24 20.06 -12.11
CA THR A 340 16.79 18.86 -12.77
C THR A 340 15.68 17.92 -13.23
N GLY A 341 15.89 17.29 -14.39
CA GLY A 341 14.89 16.56 -15.15
C GLY A 341 14.14 15.46 -14.41
N GLU A 342 13.03 15.04 -15.00
CA GLU A 342 12.13 14.07 -14.41
C GLU A 342 12.80 12.68 -14.27
N PRO A 343 12.56 11.95 -13.17
CA PRO A 343 13.19 10.66 -12.95
C PRO A 343 12.67 9.63 -13.96
N LEU A 344 13.59 8.85 -14.54
CA LEU A 344 13.24 7.74 -15.43
C LEU A 344 12.35 6.72 -14.71
N THR A 345 11.43 6.12 -15.43
CA THR A 345 10.64 4.98 -14.97
C THR A 345 11.51 3.73 -14.84
N ALA A 346 11.01 2.71 -14.15
CA ALA A 346 11.73 1.44 -14.08
C ALA A 346 11.85 0.75 -15.45
N PHE A 347 10.87 0.91 -16.32
CA PHE A 347 10.89 0.40 -17.68
C PHE A 347 11.95 1.09 -18.56
N GLU A 348 12.06 2.42 -18.51
CA GLU A 348 13.07 3.15 -19.29
C GLU A 348 14.50 2.74 -18.92
N THR A 349 14.76 2.44 -17.64
CA THR A 349 16.07 1.91 -17.22
C THR A 349 16.30 0.44 -17.57
N PHE A 350 15.24 -0.29 -17.91
CA PHE A 350 15.30 -1.69 -18.33
C PHE A 350 15.63 -1.84 -19.82
N VAL A 351 15.11 -0.94 -20.67
CA VAL A 351 15.33 -0.96 -22.13
C VAL A 351 16.81 -1.09 -22.53
N PRO A 352 17.78 -0.36 -21.94
CA PRO A 352 19.19 -0.51 -22.29
C PRO A 352 19.73 -1.94 -22.12
N ARG A 353 19.27 -2.68 -21.10
CA ARG A 353 19.69 -4.08 -20.88
C ARG A 353 19.10 -5.04 -21.88
N VAL A 354 17.89 -4.74 -22.37
CA VAL A 354 17.32 -5.48 -23.49
C VAL A 354 18.13 -5.23 -24.75
N ILE A 355 18.46 -3.97 -25.06
CA ILE A 355 19.27 -3.60 -26.23
C ILE A 355 20.64 -4.28 -26.20
N GLU A 356 21.30 -4.33 -25.04
CA GLU A 356 22.57 -5.05 -24.85
C GLU A 356 22.43 -6.55 -25.21
N HIS A 357 21.31 -7.17 -24.85
CA HIS A 357 21.03 -8.55 -25.25
C HIS A 357 20.80 -8.69 -26.77
N LEU A 358 20.11 -7.72 -27.40
CA LEU A 358 19.87 -7.72 -28.85
C LEU A 358 21.15 -7.63 -29.68
N GLN A 359 22.19 -6.96 -29.18
CA GLN A 359 23.49 -6.86 -29.86
C GLN A 359 24.18 -8.21 -30.05
N SER A 360 23.81 -9.23 -29.26
CA SER A 360 24.37 -10.58 -29.37
C SER A 360 23.64 -11.48 -30.37
N LYS A 361 22.59 -10.97 -31.03
CA LYS A 361 21.71 -11.72 -31.94
C LYS A 361 21.94 -11.37 -33.41
N ASP A 362 21.43 -12.21 -34.29
CA ASP A 362 21.29 -11.90 -35.71
C ASP A 362 20.25 -10.80 -35.97
N ASP A 363 20.43 -10.06 -37.06
CA ASP A 363 19.66 -8.84 -37.37
C ASP A 363 18.14 -9.06 -37.38
N LEU A 364 17.67 -10.20 -37.91
CA LEU A 364 16.24 -10.50 -38.01
C LEU A 364 15.59 -10.71 -36.63
N ASN A 365 16.22 -11.50 -35.76
CA ASN A 365 15.72 -11.73 -34.41
C ASN A 365 15.84 -10.46 -33.55
N ALA A 366 16.91 -9.68 -33.72
CA ALA A 366 17.07 -8.40 -33.05
C ALA A 366 15.96 -7.41 -33.45
N GLU A 367 15.61 -7.33 -34.74
CA GLU A 367 14.54 -6.47 -35.24
C GLU A 367 13.17 -6.85 -34.66
N CYS A 368 12.88 -8.15 -34.56
CA CYS A 368 11.62 -8.65 -33.97
C CYS A 368 11.45 -8.21 -32.51
N GLU A 369 12.46 -8.45 -31.67
CA GLU A 369 12.40 -8.09 -30.25
C GLU A 369 12.45 -6.56 -30.05
N TYR A 370 13.18 -5.82 -30.90
CA TYR A 370 13.19 -4.36 -30.85
C TYR A 370 11.81 -3.76 -31.18
N LYS A 371 11.07 -4.33 -32.15
CA LYS A 371 9.68 -3.94 -32.44
C LYS A 371 8.77 -4.13 -31.22
N LYS A 372 8.96 -5.20 -30.44
CA LYS A 372 8.20 -5.40 -29.18
C LYS A 372 8.47 -4.27 -28.20
N ILE A 373 9.74 -3.95 -27.94
CA ILE A 373 10.11 -2.87 -27.03
C ILE A 373 9.55 -1.51 -27.49
N ASN A 374 9.67 -1.17 -28.77
CA ASN A 374 9.12 0.08 -29.29
C ASN A 374 7.60 0.16 -29.15
N SER A 375 6.88 -0.96 -29.36
CA SER A 375 5.44 -1.00 -29.15
C SER A 375 5.05 -0.74 -27.69
N ILE A 376 5.86 -1.20 -26.74
CA ILE A 376 5.66 -0.93 -25.32
C ILE A 376 5.96 0.55 -25.02
N SER A 377 7.10 1.06 -25.49
CA SER A 377 7.49 2.46 -25.30
C SER A 377 6.45 3.44 -25.82
N ALA A 378 5.89 3.20 -27.01
CA ALA A 378 4.86 4.05 -27.61
C ALA A 378 3.63 4.23 -26.70
N ARG A 379 3.19 3.15 -26.01
CA ARG A 379 2.06 3.21 -25.06
C ARG A 379 2.37 4.07 -23.83
N PHE A 380 3.62 4.06 -23.37
CA PHE A 380 4.04 4.92 -22.27
C PHE A 380 4.17 6.39 -22.70
N GLU A 381 4.50 6.66 -23.96
CA GLU A 381 4.52 8.01 -24.53
C GLU A 381 3.14 8.64 -24.69
N GLU A 382 2.06 7.83 -24.83
CA GLU A 382 0.67 8.31 -24.82
C GLU A 382 0.25 8.95 -23.49
N LEU A 383 0.98 8.71 -22.39
CA LEU A 383 0.63 9.21 -21.06
C LEU A 383 1.09 10.67 -20.88
N SER A 384 0.16 11.51 -20.40
CA SER A 384 0.33 12.97 -20.33
C SER A 384 1.29 13.48 -19.26
N SER A 385 1.65 12.66 -18.26
CA SER A 385 2.54 13.08 -17.17
C SER A 385 3.43 11.95 -16.67
N ASN A 386 4.60 12.29 -16.13
CA ASN A 386 5.50 11.28 -15.56
C ASN A 386 4.97 10.64 -14.26
N GLU A 387 4.09 11.33 -13.53
CA GLU A 387 3.36 10.70 -12.42
C GLU A 387 2.45 9.58 -12.94
N ALA A 388 1.75 9.81 -14.07
CA ALA A 388 0.93 8.79 -14.71
C ALA A 388 1.78 7.64 -15.26
N LYS A 389 2.92 7.94 -15.89
CA LYS A 389 3.88 6.92 -16.34
C LYS A 389 4.35 6.06 -15.18
N ASN A 390 4.82 6.67 -14.09
CA ASN A 390 5.29 5.93 -12.91
C ASN A 390 4.21 5.04 -12.29
N LYS A 391 2.98 5.54 -12.12
CA LYS A 391 1.85 4.73 -11.59
C LYS A 391 1.52 3.56 -12.50
N GLN A 392 1.54 3.77 -13.81
CA GLN A 392 1.25 2.73 -14.79
C GLN A 392 2.38 1.70 -14.86
N THR A 393 3.65 2.14 -14.85
CA THR A 393 4.82 1.27 -14.78
C THR A 393 4.78 0.41 -13.51
N GLU A 394 4.48 1.00 -12.36
CA GLU A 394 4.31 0.28 -11.10
C GLU A 394 3.27 -0.83 -11.20
N LYS A 395 2.07 -0.50 -11.71
CA LYS A 395 0.98 -1.47 -11.89
C LYS A 395 1.40 -2.64 -12.79
N ILE A 396 2.09 -2.36 -13.89
CA ILE A 396 2.57 -3.36 -14.85
C ILE A 396 3.63 -4.25 -14.21
N ILE A 397 4.63 -3.66 -13.56
CA ILE A 397 5.72 -4.40 -12.93
C ILE A 397 5.20 -5.27 -11.80
N ILE A 398 4.29 -4.78 -10.95
CA ILE A 398 3.68 -5.59 -9.88
C ILE A 398 2.91 -6.78 -10.46
N ALA A 399 2.07 -6.55 -11.48
CA ALA A 399 1.31 -7.62 -12.11
C ALA A 399 2.22 -8.66 -12.78
N PHE A 400 3.21 -8.19 -13.54
CA PHE A 400 4.15 -9.04 -14.27
C PHE A 400 5.06 -9.83 -13.33
N MET A 401 5.70 -9.19 -12.35
CA MET A 401 6.62 -9.88 -11.43
C MET A 401 5.89 -10.96 -10.63
N ARG A 402 4.66 -10.67 -10.17
CA ARG A 402 3.83 -11.68 -9.50
C ARG A 402 3.47 -12.83 -10.45
N ALA A 403 3.09 -12.54 -11.69
CA ALA A 403 2.82 -13.57 -12.70
C ALA A 403 4.07 -14.41 -13.03
N TYR A 404 5.25 -13.77 -13.07
CA TYR A 404 6.48 -14.40 -13.50
C TYR A 404 7.09 -15.30 -12.43
N ASN A 405 7.42 -14.76 -11.25
CA ASN A 405 8.13 -15.49 -10.19
C ASN A 405 7.39 -15.55 -8.84
N GLY A 406 6.16 -15.01 -8.78
CA GLY A 406 5.33 -14.96 -7.58
C GLY A 406 5.78 -13.96 -6.52
N LYS A 407 6.84 -13.17 -6.78
CA LYS A 407 7.31 -12.13 -5.87
C LYS A 407 6.67 -10.79 -6.20
N ILE A 408 6.61 -9.91 -5.21
CA ILE A 408 6.09 -8.54 -5.36
C ILE A 408 7.22 -7.56 -5.07
N PRO A 409 7.63 -6.72 -6.04
CA PRO A 409 8.55 -5.64 -5.75
C PRO A 409 7.91 -4.60 -4.83
N LYS A 410 8.72 -3.92 -4.02
CA LYS A 410 8.26 -2.74 -3.28
C LYS A 410 7.80 -1.67 -4.29
N THR A 411 6.84 -0.83 -3.89
CA THR A 411 6.22 0.18 -4.76
C THR A 411 7.19 1.28 -5.21
N LYS A 412 8.35 1.42 -4.55
CA LYS A 412 9.35 2.43 -4.91
C LYS A 412 10.07 2.07 -6.22
N VAL A 413 10.28 3.07 -7.08
CA VAL A 413 10.91 2.90 -8.40
C VAL A 413 12.26 2.16 -8.34
N PRO A 414 13.19 2.44 -7.40
CA PRO A 414 14.45 1.68 -7.31
C PRO A 414 14.24 0.18 -7.11
N SER A 415 13.32 -0.21 -6.23
CA SER A 415 13.00 -1.63 -5.99
C SER A 415 12.32 -2.27 -7.19
N GLN A 416 11.48 -1.54 -7.92
CA GLN A 416 10.90 -2.02 -9.18
C GLN A 416 11.98 -2.26 -10.25
N ARG A 417 12.95 -1.34 -10.38
CA ARG A 417 14.10 -1.47 -11.28
C ARG A 417 14.92 -2.70 -10.97
N GLU A 418 15.31 -2.84 -9.71
CA GLU A 418 16.10 -3.97 -9.23
C GLU A 418 15.38 -5.31 -9.47
N ALA A 419 14.09 -5.39 -9.16
CA ALA A 419 13.31 -6.58 -9.39
C ALA A 419 13.25 -6.98 -10.86
N LEU A 420 12.98 -6.03 -11.76
CA LEU A 420 12.88 -6.29 -13.21
C LEU A 420 14.24 -6.66 -13.82
N LEU A 421 15.31 -5.98 -13.39
CA LEU A 421 16.68 -6.22 -13.86
C LEU A 421 17.22 -7.57 -13.38
N SER A 422 17.07 -7.88 -12.09
CA SER A 422 17.56 -9.13 -11.50
C SER A 422 16.87 -10.36 -12.12
N SER A 423 15.55 -10.33 -12.30
CA SER A 423 14.81 -11.44 -12.95
C SER A 423 15.13 -11.60 -14.43
N TYR A 424 15.40 -10.50 -15.15
CA TYR A 424 15.80 -10.60 -16.54
C TYR A 424 17.25 -11.10 -16.68
N ASN A 425 18.15 -10.67 -15.81
CA ASN A 425 19.56 -11.06 -15.85
C ASN A 425 19.79 -12.52 -15.43
N SER A 426 18.92 -13.09 -14.58
CA SER A 426 18.96 -14.52 -14.24
C SER A 426 18.52 -15.42 -15.39
N CYS A 427 17.86 -14.88 -16.42
CA CYS A 427 17.42 -15.63 -17.59
C CYS A 427 18.59 -15.93 -18.54
N ASN A 428 18.61 -17.15 -19.09
CA ASN A 428 19.45 -17.48 -20.24
C ASN A 428 18.93 -16.81 -21.54
N SER A 429 19.70 -16.86 -22.62
CA SER A 429 19.37 -16.19 -23.90
C SER A 429 17.95 -16.51 -24.43
N LEU A 430 17.56 -17.79 -24.46
CA LEU A 430 16.24 -18.20 -24.94
C LEU A 430 15.11 -17.76 -23.99
N ALA A 431 15.37 -17.82 -22.69
CA ALA A 431 14.41 -17.40 -21.67
C ALA A 431 14.20 -15.88 -21.67
N LYS A 432 15.19 -15.08 -22.08
CA LYS A 432 15.05 -13.62 -22.22
C LYS A 432 14.01 -13.24 -23.27
N ASP A 433 13.93 -13.96 -24.38
CA ASP A 433 12.91 -13.68 -25.41
C ASP A 433 11.50 -13.99 -24.93
N LYS A 434 11.33 -15.16 -24.30
CA LYS A 434 10.07 -15.53 -23.65
C LYS A 434 9.69 -14.51 -22.59
N TYR A 435 10.64 -14.04 -21.80
CA TYR A 435 10.41 -13.02 -20.78
C TYR A 435 9.88 -11.72 -21.39
N LEU A 436 10.48 -11.24 -22.50
CA LEU A 436 10.03 -10.04 -23.21
C LEU A 436 8.63 -10.22 -23.79
N GLU A 437 8.33 -11.41 -24.33
CA GLU A 437 6.99 -11.72 -24.82
C GLU A 437 5.97 -11.71 -23.67
N HIS A 438 6.26 -12.37 -22.55
CA HIS A 438 5.39 -12.37 -21.37
C HIS A 438 5.16 -10.95 -20.82
N PHE A 439 6.22 -10.14 -20.81
CA PHE A 439 6.14 -8.75 -20.38
C PHE A 439 5.25 -7.93 -21.33
N LYS A 440 5.43 -8.07 -22.64
CA LYS A 440 4.59 -7.44 -23.66
C LYS A 440 3.12 -7.84 -23.51
N GLN A 441 2.81 -9.13 -23.40
CA GLN A 441 1.42 -9.59 -23.23
C GLN A 441 0.75 -8.99 -21.99
N THR A 442 1.51 -8.81 -20.91
CA THR A 442 1.06 -8.15 -19.68
C THR A 442 0.82 -6.66 -19.90
N VAL A 443 1.72 -5.96 -20.62
CA VAL A 443 1.54 -4.56 -21.01
C VAL A 443 0.27 -4.40 -21.85
N ASP A 444 0.10 -5.22 -22.88
CA ASP A 444 -1.07 -5.19 -23.77
C ASP A 444 -2.37 -5.44 -22.98
N LEU A 445 -2.36 -6.40 -22.03
CA LEU A 445 -3.52 -6.65 -21.16
C LEU A 445 -3.87 -5.41 -20.33
N ILE A 446 -2.88 -4.70 -19.80
CA ILE A 446 -3.14 -3.59 -18.89
C ILE A 446 -3.52 -2.32 -19.66
N PHE A 447 -2.84 -2.01 -20.77
CA PHE A 447 -3.11 -0.80 -21.55
C PHE A 447 -4.36 -0.94 -22.42
N ASP A 448 -4.48 -2.01 -23.20
CA ASP A 448 -5.59 -2.12 -24.16
C ASP A 448 -6.82 -2.68 -23.48
N THR A 449 -6.67 -3.83 -22.83
CA THR A 449 -7.83 -4.54 -22.26
C THR A 449 -8.31 -3.85 -20.99
N TRP A 450 -7.47 -3.69 -19.97
CA TRP A 450 -7.91 -3.17 -18.68
C TRP A 450 -8.21 -1.66 -18.70
N ASN A 451 -7.37 -0.86 -19.36
CA ASN A 451 -7.51 0.60 -19.34
C ASN A 451 -8.42 1.13 -20.48
N LYS A 452 -8.27 0.63 -21.71
CA LYS A 452 -9.07 1.09 -22.87
C LYS A 452 -10.35 0.26 -23.10
N GLY A 453 -10.42 -0.97 -22.56
CA GLY A 453 -11.55 -1.88 -22.78
C GLY A 453 -11.52 -2.58 -24.14
N GLU A 454 -10.36 -2.61 -24.80
CA GLU A 454 -10.18 -3.25 -26.11
C GLU A 454 -10.03 -4.76 -25.95
N ILE A 455 -10.93 -5.51 -26.60
CA ILE A 455 -11.02 -6.97 -26.48
C ILE A 455 -10.99 -7.70 -27.82
N GLU A 456 -10.79 -6.97 -28.91
CA GLU A 456 -10.75 -7.54 -30.26
C GLU A 456 -9.65 -8.60 -30.37
N GLY A 457 -10.02 -9.80 -30.83
CA GLY A 457 -9.08 -10.91 -31.03
C GLY A 457 -8.68 -11.68 -29.76
N LEU A 458 -9.17 -11.29 -28.57
CA LEU A 458 -8.85 -12.00 -27.32
C LEU A 458 -9.65 -13.30 -27.12
N CYS A 459 -10.90 -13.33 -27.59
CA CYS A 459 -11.81 -14.46 -27.41
C CYS A 459 -12.77 -14.61 -28.58
N SER A 460 -13.47 -15.74 -28.62
CA SER A 460 -14.55 -16.01 -29.59
C SER A 460 -15.63 -14.92 -29.57
N ASP A 461 -16.33 -14.75 -30.68
CA ASP A 461 -17.39 -13.75 -30.79
C ASP A 461 -18.55 -14.04 -29.82
N ASN A 462 -18.79 -15.33 -29.50
CA ASN A 462 -19.79 -15.77 -28.53
C ASN A 462 -19.41 -15.41 -27.08
N ASP A 463 -18.12 -15.34 -26.76
CA ASP A 463 -17.65 -15.04 -25.40
C ASP A 463 -17.36 -13.55 -25.16
N THR A 464 -17.37 -12.74 -26.22
CA THR A 464 -17.02 -11.30 -26.18
C THR A 464 -17.89 -10.53 -25.20
N GLU A 465 -19.20 -10.82 -25.16
CA GLU A 465 -20.16 -10.13 -24.30
C GLU A 465 -19.91 -10.43 -22.81
N ILE A 466 -19.72 -11.71 -22.48
CA ILE A 466 -19.51 -12.14 -21.10
C ILE A 466 -18.12 -11.76 -20.59
N PHE A 467 -17.11 -11.79 -21.47
CA PHE A 467 -15.77 -11.30 -21.17
C PHE A 467 -15.81 -9.81 -20.84
N SER A 468 -16.50 -9.01 -21.66
CA SER A 468 -16.70 -7.57 -21.43
C SER A 468 -17.36 -7.29 -20.08
N LEU A 469 -18.40 -8.05 -19.73
CA LEU A 469 -19.10 -7.91 -18.45
C LEU A 469 -18.14 -8.17 -17.27
N CYS A 470 -17.42 -9.29 -17.31
CA CYS A 470 -16.47 -9.67 -16.26
C CYS A 470 -15.35 -8.64 -16.11
N LEU A 471 -14.77 -8.20 -17.24
CA LEU A 471 -13.72 -7.18 -17.27
C LEU A 471 -14.20 -5.86 -16.65
N ASN A 472 -15.35 -5.35 -17.08
CA ASN A 472 -15.90 -4.10 -16.57
C ASN A 472 -16.20 -4.17 -15.06
N TYR A 473 -16.72 -5.30 -14.57
CA TYR A 473 -16.89 -5.53 -13.14
C TYR A 473 -15.55 -5.40 -12.39
N LEU A 474 -14.52 -6.16 -12.81
CA LEU A 474 -13.21 -6.16 -12.15
C LEU A 474 -12.51 -4.79 -12.19
N VAL A 475 -12.66 -4.06 -13.29
CA VAL A 475 -12.16 -2.68 -13.45
C VAL A 475 -12.88 -1.74 -12.48
N ASP A 476 -14.20 -1.80 -12.40
CA ASP A 476 -15.01 -0.91 -11.56
C ASP A 476 -14.74 -1.11 -10.07
N ILE A 477 -14.49 -2.35 -9.64
CA ILE A 477 -14.08 -2.64 -8.25
C ILE A 477 -12.56 -2.47 -8.00
N LYS A 478 -11.81 -2.02 -9.01
CA LYS A 478 -10.34 -1.83 -8.98
C LYS A 478 -9.58 -3.10 -8.55
N HIS A 479 -10.00 -4.26 -9.01
CA HIS A 479 -9.40 -5.54 -8.61
C HIS A 479 -8.09 -5.85 -9.36
N THR A 480 -7.11 -4.97 -9.24
CA THR A 480 -5.82 -5.08 -9.96
C THR A 480 -5.00 -6.30 -9.56
N ILE A 481 -5.27 -6.90 -8.40
CA ILE A 481 -4.56 -8.10 -7.92
C ILE A 481 -4.77 -9.31 -8.85
N SER A 482 -5.89 -9.39 -9.57
CA SER A 482 -6.18 -10.48 -10.50
C SER A 482 -5.41 -10.36 -11.82
N LEU A 483 -4.79 -9.21 -12.12
CA LEU A 483 -4.05 -8.99 -13.36
C LEU A 483 -2.90 -9.98 -13.56
N SER A 484 -2.28 -10.47 -12.48
CA SER A 484 -1.21 -11.46 -12.58
C SER A 484 -1.72 -12.80 -13.15
N LEU A 485 -2.86 -13.29 -12.67
CA LEU A 485 -3.48 -14.51 -13.20
C LEU A 485 -4.00 -14.28 -14.63
N LEU A 486 -4.68 -13.16 -14.88
CA LEU A 486 -5.18 -12.84 -16.22
C LEU A 486 -4.03 -12.74 -17.24
N ALA A 487 -2.88 -12.19 -16.85
CA ALA A 487 -1.69 -12.16 -17.70
C ALA A 487 -1.19 -13.57 -18.02
N GLN A 488 -1.14 -14.47 -17.05
CA GLN A 488 -0.74 -15.87 -17.26
C GLN A 488 -1.65 -16.61 -18.24
N PHE A 489 -2.97 -16.46 -18.10
CA PHE A 489 -3.92 -17.12 -19.01
C PHE A 489 -3.95 -16.47 -20.40
N LYS A 490 -3.74 -15.15 -20.50
CA LYS A 490 -3.55 -14.47 -21.79
C LYS A 490 -2.29 -14.98 -22.51
N ILE A 491 -1.19 -15.15 -21.78
CA ILE A 491 0.05 -15.70 -22.33
C ILE A 491 -0.18 -17.11 -22.87
N LYS A 492 -0.91 -17.97 -22.14
CA LYS A 492 -1.27 -19.30 -22.63
C LYS A 492 -2.08 -19.27 -23.91
N ASP A 493 -3.13 -18.45 -23.97
CA ASP A 493 -3.95 -18.32 -25.18
C ASP A 493 -3.14 -17.74 -26.35
N SER A 494 -2.14 -16.89 -26.09
CA SER A 494 -1.24 -16.37 -27.12
C SER A 494 -0.32 -17.42 -27.75
N MET A 495 -0.14 -18.58 -27.09
CA MET A 495 0.61 -19.72 -27.64
C MET A 495 -0.24 -20.59 -28.58
N LEU A 496 -1.56 -20.32 -28.67
CA LEU A 496 -2.50 -21.06 -29.53
C LEU A 496 -2.71 -20.32 -30.86
N GLU A 497 -2.63 -21.07 -31.96
CA GLU A 497 -2.79 -20.54 -33.32
C GLU A 497 -4.24 -20.12 -33.61
N ASP A 498 -5.21 -20.97 -33.24
CA ASP A 498 -6.63 -20.75 -33.53
C ASP A 498 -7.34 -19.93 -32.44
N LYS A 499 -8.09 -18.91 -32.87
CA LYS A 499 -8.85 -18.01 -31.98
C LYS A 499 -9.95 -18.76 -31.21
N GLU A 500 -10.53 -19.80 -31.80
CA GLU A 500 -11.60 -20.59 -31.16
C GLU A 500 -11.09 -21.42 -29.98
N ASP A 501 -9.80 -21.79 -29.98
CA ASP A 501 -9.18 -22.55 -28.90
C ASP A 501 -8.76 -21.67 -27.70
N ARG A 502 -8.82 -20.33 -27.86
CA ARG A 502 -8.47 -19.34 -26.82
C ARG A 502 -9.57 -19.18 -25.77
N VAL A 503 -9.81 -20.25 -25.03
CA VAL A 503 -10.86 -20.32 -24.01
C VAL A 503 -10.31 -20.13 -22.59
N GLN A 504 -8.98 -20.16 -22.41
CA GLN A 504 -8.37 -20.16 -21.08
C GLN A 504 -8.57 -18.83 -20.37
N LEU A 505 -8.29 -17.71 -21.04
CA LEU A 505 -8.44 -16.36 -20.50
C LEU A 505 -9.90 -16.04 -20.18
N VAL A 506 -10.83 -16.44 -21.07
CA VAL A 506 -12.27 -16.24 -20.88
C VAL A 506 -12.76 -16.98 -19.65
N ASN A 507 -12.41 -18.26 -19.51
CA ASN A 507 -12.87 -19.04 -18.37
C ASN A 507 -12.16 -18.64 -17.07
N ALA A 508 -10.91 -18.20 -17.15
CA ALA A 508 -10.20 -17.65 -15.99
C ALA A 508 -10.85 -16.36 -15.48
N ILE A 509 -11.20 -15.41 -16.37
CA ILE A 509 -11.87 -14.17 -15.95
C ILE A 509 -13.27 -14.43 -15.38
N LYS A 510 -14.02 -15.39 -15.95
CA LYS A 510 -15.32 -15.84 -15.41
C LYS A 510 -15.15 -16.39 -13.99
N ALA A 511 -14.20 -17.32 -13.78
CA ALA A 511 -13.94 -17.92 -12.47
C ALA A 511 -13.48 -16.87 -11.42
N ILE A 512 -12.54 -15.99 -11.80
CA ILE A 512 -12.04 -14.88 -10.96
C ILE A 512 -13.19 -13.94 -10.57
N THR A 513 -14.08 -13.64 -11.51
CA THR A 513 -15.24 -12.77 -11.29
C THR A 513 -16.24 -13.41 -10.33
N ALA A 514 -16.62 -14.66 -10.58
CA ALA A 514 -17.53 -15.40 -9.71
C ALA A 514 -16.98 -15.51 -8.28
N TYR A 515 -15.72 -15.92 -8.12
CA TYR A 515 -15.04 -15.96 -6.83
C TYR A 515 -15.06 -14.59 -6.14
N SER A 516 -14.73 -13.52 -6.88
CA SER A 516 -14.71 -12.15 -6.38
C SER A 516 -16.06 -11.65 -5.89
N VAL A 517 -17.14 -11.97 -6.59
CA VAL A 517 -18.51 -11.59 -6.23
C VAL A 517 -18.96 -12.37 -4.99
N LEU A 518 -18.84 -13.70 -5.01
CA LEU A 518 -19.27 -14.57 -3.92
C LEU A 518 -18.51 -14.29 -2.62
N TRP A 519 -17.20 -14.02 -2.71
CA TRP A 519 -16.38 -13.68 -1.55
C TRP A 519 -16.76 -12.35 -0.90
N ARG A 520 -16.96 -11.32 -1.72
CA ARG A 520 -17.31 -9.97 -1.24
C ARG A 520 -18.70 -9.92 -0.64
N ALA A 521 -19.64 -10.69 -1.19
CA ALA A 521 -20.98 -10.82 -0.64
C ALA A 521 -20.95 -11.29 0.82
N MET A 522 -20.16 -12.33 1.14
CA MET A 522 -20.10 -12.85 2.52
C MET A 522 -19.21 -12.04 3.47
N SER A 523 -18.17 -11.38 2.95
CA SER A 523 -17.19 -10.67 3.80
C SER A 523 -17.53 -9.19 4.00
N GLY A 524 -18.40 -8.62 3.16
CA GLY A 524 -18.80 -7.21 3.17
C GLY A 524 -17.69 -6.21 2.81
N LYS A 525 -16.46 -6.68 2.56
CA LYS A 525 -15.25 -5.93 2.15
C LYS A 525 -14.34 -6.85 1.31
N ALA A 526 -13.17 -6.34 0.92
CA ALA A 526 -12.08 -7.13 0.34
C ALA A 526 -11.26 -7.92 1.39
N ASP A 527 -11.76 -8.06 2.62
CA ASP A 527 -11.00 -8.61 3.75
C ASP A 527 -10.51 -10.04 3.47
N GLY A 528 -9.20 -10.18 3.36
CA GLY A 528 -8.51 -11.45 3.13
C GLY A 528 -8.65 -12.03 1.72
N ILE A 529 -9.32 -11.38 0.76
CA ILE A 529 -9.33 -11.92 -0.61
C ILE A 529 -7.95 -11.79 -1.26
N GLU A 530 -7.22 -10.73 -0.92
CA GLU A 530 -5.91 -10.46 -1.49
C GLU A 530 -4.85 -11.48 -1.06
N SER A 531 -4.93 -12.00 0.16
CA SER A 531 -4.00 -13.04 0.64
C SER A 531 -4.16 -14.33 -0.16
N GLU A 532 -5.39 -14.69 -0.57
CA GLU A 532 -5.65 -15.88 -1.38
C GLU A 532 -5.02 -15.76 -2.78
N TYR A 533 -5.15 -14.59 -3.41
CA TYR A 533 -4.49 -14.30 -4.69
C TYR A 533 -2.97 -14.20 -4.56
N LYS A 534 -2.42 -13.88 -3.38
CA LYS A 534 -0.97 -13.92 -3.16
C LYS A 534 -0.50 -15.37 -2.99
N ALA A 535 -1.22 -16.15 -2.19
CA ALA A 535 -0.88 -17.51 -1.84
C ALA A 535 -0.84 -18.45 -3.06
N ILE A 536 -1.75 -18.30 -4.03
CA ILE A 536 -1.73 -19.11 -5.27
C ILE A 536 -0.43 -18.96 -6.08
N HIS A 537 0.26 -17.82 -5.96
CA HIS A 537 1.52 -17.58 -6.65
C HIS A 537 2.74 -18.04 -5.85
N SER A 538 2.63 -18.30 -4.54
CA SER A 538 3.79 -18.60 -3.68
C SER A 538 3.78 -20.00 -3.07
N LYS A 539 2.62 -20.57 -2.79
CA LYS A 539 2.47 -21.83 -2.03
C LYS A 539 2.01 -22.97 -2.93
N ILE A 540 2.48 -24.18 -2.63
CA ILE A 540 1.87 -25.41 -3.15
C ILE A 540 0.61 -25.66 -2.30
N THR A 541 -0.53 -25.84 -2.96
CA THR A 541 -1.80 -26.08 -2.27
C THR A 541 -2.31 -27.47 -2.62
N ASN A 542 -2.56 -28.29 -1.61
CA ASN A 542 -3.18 -29.59 -1.81
C ASN A 542 -4.71 -29.44 -1.75
N VAL A 543 -5.39 -29.76 -2.84
CA VAL A 543 -6.85 -29.75 -2.94
C VAL A 543 -7.32 -31.13 -3.36
N ASP A 544 -8.05 -31.81 -2.48
CA ASP A 544 -8.62 -33.14 -2.69
C ASP A 544 -7.59 -34.19 -3.17
N GLY A 545 -6.36 -34.13 -2.64
CA GLY A 545 -5.28 -35.05 -3.01
C GLY A 545 -4.51 -34.66 -4.27
N ASN A 546 -4.89 -33.58 -4.95
CA ASN A 546 -4.14 -33.01 -6.07
C ASN A 546 -3.25 -31.86 -5.57
N GLU A 547 -1.95 -31.94 -5.84
CA GLU A 547 -1.03 -30.83 -5.58
C GLU A 547 -1.15 -29.79 -6.71
N ILE A 548 -1.61 -28.60 -6.34
CA ILE A 548 -1.62 -27.43 -7.20
C ILE A 548 -0.33 -26.66 -6.92
N GLY A 549 0.57 -26.68 -7.89
CA GLY A 549 1.84 -25.95 -7.83
C GLY A 549 1.62 -24.43 -7.82
N PRO A 550 2.63 -23.65 -7.43
CA PRO A 550 2.53 -22.20 -7.46
C PRO A 550 2.39 -21.70 -8.90
N PHE A 551 1.45 -20.80 -9.14
CA PHE A 551 1.18 -20.22 -10.45
C PHE A 551 2.31 -19.26 -10.83
N LYS A 552 3.32 -19.72 -11.57
CA LYS A 552 4.51 -18.94 -11.98
C LYS A 552 4.92 -19.27 -13.40
N LEU A 553 5.33 -18.27 -14.17
CA LEU A 553 5.84 -18.44 -15.55
C LEU A 553 7.34 -18.78 -15.60
N GLU A 554 8.09 -18.56 -14.51
CA GLU A 554 9.51 -18.84 -14.45
C GLU A 554 9.81 -20.36 -14.41
N GLY A 555 10.76 -20.80 -15.23
CA GLY A 555 11.25 -22.19 -15.25
C GLY A 555 10.27 -23.20 -15.86
N ALA A 556 10.29 -24.44 -15.37
CA ALA A 556 9.42 -25.52 -15.86
C ALA A 556 7.94 -25.39 -15.42
N ASN A 557 7.61 -24.36 -14.61
CA ASN A 557 6.27 -24.15 -14.05
C ASN A 557 5.28 -23.49 -15.02
N GLU A 558 5.73 -23.07 -16.21
CA GLU A 558 4.87 -22.61 -17.32
C GLU A 558 3.75 -23.63 -17.64
N TYR A 559 4.03 -24.92 -17.45
CA TYR A 559 3.08 -26.03 -17.63
C TYR A 559 2.19 -26.32 -16.41
N GLY A 560 2.53 -25.80 -15.22
CA GLY A 560 1.77 -26.00 -13.97
C GLY A 560 0.66 -24.99 -13.73
N ILE A 561 0.57 -23.95 -14.56
CA ILE A 561 -0.57 -23.05 -14.61
C ILE A 561 -1.67 -23.79 -15.39
N ASP A 562 -2.82 -24.04 -14.80
CA ASP A 562 -3.93 -24.63 -15.54
C ASP A 562 -5.28 -24.13 -15.00
N LEU A 563 -6.29 -24.15 -15.86
CA LEU A 563 -7.60 -23.59 -15.55
C LEU A 563 -8.34 -24.41 -14.49
N ASP A 564 -8.20 -25.73 -14.51
CA ASP A 564 -8.87 -26.62 -13.56
C ASP A 564 -8.26 -26.49 -12.17
N GLY A 565 -6.93 -26.36 -12.08
CA GLY A 565 -6.19 -26.03 -10.88
C GLY A 565 -6.62 -24.68 -10.30
N LEU A 566 -6.76 -23.64 -11.13
CA LEU A 566 -7.28 -22.34 -10.67
C LEU A 566 -8.69 -22.49 -10.09
N LYS A 567 -9.61 -23.12 -10.82
CA LYS A 567 -11.00 -23.33 -10.42
C LYS A 567 -11.10 -24.10 -9.10
N LYS A 568 -10.34 -25.18 -8.95
CA LYS A 568 -10.26 -25.98 -7.71
C LYS A 568 -9.72 -25.16 -6.53
N TYR A 569 -8.65 -24.40 -6.75
CA TYR A 569 -8.08 -23.53 -5.72
C TYR A 569 -9.09 -22.49 -5.23
N LEU A 570 -9.72 -21.75 -6.16
CA LEU A 570 -10.71 -20.71 -5.83
C LEU A 570 -11.93 -21.32 -5.10
N SER A 571 -12.41 -22.48 -5.56
CA SER A 571 -13.54 -23.18 -4.95
C SER A 571 -13.21 -23.66 -3.53
N ASN A 572 -12.02 -24.22 -3.31
CA ASN A 572 -11.58 -24.65 -1.99
C ASN A 572 -11.39 -23.45 -1.04
N SER A 573 -10.72 -22.39 -1.49
CA SER A 573 -10.51 -21.17 -0.70
C SER A 573 -11.85 -20.54 -0.28
N LEU A 574 -12.80 -20.42 -1.22
CA LEU A 574 -14.15 -19.94 -0.93
C LEU A 574 -14.84 -20.82 0.12
N SER A 575 -14.75 -22.14 -0.05
CA SER A 575 -15.35 -23.12 0.86
C SER A 575 -14.78 -23.03 2.28
N GLN A 576 -13.47 -22.88 2.43
CA GLN A 576 -12.81 -22.71 3.73
C GLN A 576 -13.27 -21.42 4.42
N LYS A 577 -13.33 -20.32 3.66
CA LYS A 577 -13.80 -19.04 4.19
C LYS A 577 -15.26 -19.08 4.61
N ILE A 578 -16.14 -19.73 3.85
CA ILE A 578 -17.56 -19.95 4.23
C ILE A 578 -17.64 -20.75 5.55
N LYS A 579 -16.89 -21.85 5.67
CA LYS A 579 -16.85 -22.66 6.90
C LYS A 579 -16.35 -21.86 8.11
N SER A 580 -15.39 -20.94 7.92
CA SER A 580 -14.90 -20.07 8.99
C SER A 580 -15.95 -19.07 9.51
N LYS A 581 -16.90 -18.66 8.65
CA LYS A 581 -17.99 -17.73 9.00
C LYS A 581 -19.20 -18.45 9.56
N ASN A 582 -19.45 -19.68 9.11
CA ASN A 582 -20.54 -20.52 9.60
C ASN A 582 -20.02 -21.94 9.89
N PRO A 583 -19.63 -22.22 11.16
CA PRO A 583 -19.02 -23.48 11.56
C PRO A 583 -20.01 -24.64 11.73
N LYS A 584 -21.32 -24.42 11.56
CA LYS A 584 -22.35 -25.50 11.64
C LYS A 584 -22.11 -26.55 10.56
N ASP A 585 -22.61 -27.77 10.73
CA ASP A 585 -22.60 -28.79 9.67
C ASP A 585 -23.68 -28.50 8.61
N GLY A 586 -23.40 -28.79 7.34
CA GLY A 586 -24.32 -28.56 6.22
C GLY A 586 -23.64 -28.28 4.87
N GLU A 587 -24.44 -28.19 3.82
CA GLU A 587 -23.99 -27.87 2.46
C GLU A 587 -23.41 -26.45 2.35
N ILE A 588 -22.38 -26.28 1.52
CA ILE A 588 -21.65 -25.02 1.37
C ILE A 588 -22.56 -23.89 0.85
N LYS A 589 -23.42 -24.20 -0.13
CA LYS A 589 -24.41 -23.25 -0.66
C LYS A 589 -25.34 -22.73 0.43
N ALA A 590 -25.93 -23.63 1.22
CA ALA A 590 -26.84 -23.25 2.30
C ALA A 590 -26.15 -22.35 3.34
N LYS A 591 -24.91 -22.67 3.71
CA LYS A 591 -24.10 -21.85 4.63
C LYS A 591 -23.83 -20.46 4.09
N TRP A 592 -23.45 -20.36 2.81
CA TRP A 592 -23.19 -19.07 2.18
C TRP A 592 -24.45 -18.21 2.12
N ILE A 593 -25.61 -18.80 1.79
CA ILE A 593 -26.90 -18.10 1.80
C ILE A 593 -27.22 -17.58 3.19
N GLU A 594 -27.08 -18.39 4.25
CA GLU A 594 -27.34 -17.97 5.64
C GLU A 594 -26.45 -16.76 6.04
N VAL A 595 -25.15 -16.79 5.70
CA VAL A 595 -24.21 -15.69 6.00
C VAL A 595 -24.57 -14.41 5.23
N CYS A 596 -24.84 -14.53 3.93
CA CYS A 596 -25.15 -13.38 3.08
C CYS A 596 -26.54 -12.78 3.37
N ALA A 597 -27.53 -13.61 3.68
CA ALA A 597 -28.90 -13.17 4.00
C ALA A 597 -28.95 -12.38 5.32
N GLN A 598 -27.97 -12.55 6.20
CA GLN A 598 -27.85 -11.77 7.45
C GLN A 598 -26.98 -10.51 7.29
N SER A 599 -26.40 -10.27 6.10
CA SER A 599 -25.45 -9.18 5.87
C SER A 599 -26.13 -7.95 5.23
N PRO A 600 -25.87 -6.72 5.70
CA PRO A 600 -26.41 -5.49 5.10
C PRO A 600 -25.65 -5.12 3.82
N LEU A 601 -25.89 -5.86 2.74
CA LEU A 601 -25.18 -5.77 1.46
C LEU A 601 -25.28 -4.39 0.79
N LEU A 602 -26.27 -3.56 1.11
CA LEU A 602 -26.48 -2.25 0.47
C LEU A 602 -25.83 -1.07 1.21
N GLU A 603 -25.37 -1.27 2.44
CA GLU A 603 -24.78 -0.18 3.25
C GLU A 603 -23.40 0.25 2.72
N LYS A 604 -22.73 -0.63 1.96
CA LYS A 604 -21.34 -0.47 1.53
C LYS A 604 -21.25 -0.53 0.01
N LYS A 605 -20.74 0.54 -0.61
CA LYS A 605 -20.42 0.68 -2.05
C LYS A 605 -21.28 -0.23 -2.96
N ILE A 606 -22.50 0.21 -3.22
CA ILE A 606 -23.50 -0.46 -4.08
C ILE A 606 -22.86 -0.95 -5.39
N GLU A 607 -21.84 -0.24 -5.88
CA GLU A 607 -21.09 -0.59 -7.09
C GLU A 607 -20.52 -2.02 -7.07
N SER A 608 -20.04 -2.51 -5.91
CA SER A 608 -19.45 -3.86 -5.80
C SER A 608 -20.47 -5.00 -5.80
N ASN A 609 -21.75 -4.69 -5.55
CA ASN A 609 -22.83 -5.68 -5.47
C ASN A 609 -23.74 -5.67 -6.72
N ARG A 610 -23.48 -4.78 -7.69
CA ARG A 610 -24.23 -4.73 -8.95
C ARG A 610 -24.28 -6.09 -9.66
N LEU A 611 -23.14 -6.75 -9.79
CA LEU A 611 -23.05 -8.03 -10.48
C LEU A 611 -23.74 -9.15 -9.68
N LEU A 612 -23.71 -9.07 -8.34
CA LEU A 612 -24.47 -9.98 -7.47
C LEU A 612 -25.98 -9.83 -7.69
N ILE A 613 -26.48 -8.59 -7.78
CA ILE A 613 -27.91 -8.30 -8.02
C ILE A 613 -28.32 -8.77 -9.42
N MET A 614 -27.50 -8.51 -10.43
CA MET A 614 -27.75 -9.01 -11.79
C MET A 614 -27.77 -10.54 -11.82
N ALA A 615 -26.79 -11.21 -11.19
CA ALA A 615 -26.76 -12.67 -11.08
C ALA A 615 -27.95 -13.22 -10.29
N ALA A 616 -28.42 -12.50 -9.26
CA ALA A 616 -29.61 -12.89 -8.49
C ALA A 616 -30.90 -12.84 -9.32
N MET A 617 -30.99 -11.89 -10.26
CA MET A 617 -32.18 -11.67 -11.10
C MET A 617 -32.12 -12.41 -12.45
N HIS A 618 -30.93 -12.89 -12.84
CA HIS A 618 -30.69 -13.54 -14.12
C HIS A 618 -31.45 -14.87 -14.26
N ASN A 619 -32.17 -15.01 -15.37
CA ASN A 619 -33.01 -16.17 -15.71
C ASN A 619 -34.01 -16.55 -14.62
N LEU A 620 -34.39 -15.61 -13.75
CA LEU A 620 -35.36 -15.81 -12.69
C LEU A 620 -36.72 -15.23 -13.08
N ASP A 621 -37.78 -16.02 -12.94
CA ASP A 621 -39.15 -15.61 -13.24
C ASP A 621 -40.08 -15.98 -12.07
N VAL A 622 -41.23 -15.29 -11.96
CA VAL A 622 -42.22 -15.53 -10.91
C VAL A 622 -43.59 -15.77 -11.52
N ALA A 623 -43.97 -17.04 -11.62
CA ALA A 623 -45.29 -17.45 -12.08
C ALA A 623 -46.15 -17.88 -10.89
N GLY A 624 -47.28 -17.20 -10.67
CA GLY A 624 -48.21 -17.55 -9.59
C GLY A 624 -47.63 -17.44 -8.18
N GLY A 625 -46.62 -16.57 -7.98
CA GLY A 625 -45.94 -16.40 -6.69
C GLY A 625 -44.82 -17.40 -6.42
N VAL A 626 -44.48 -18.26 -7.39
CA VAL A 626 -43.39 -19.25 -7.27
C VAL A 626 -42.22 -18.82 -8.15
N TYR A 627 -41.03 -18.78 -7.55
CA TYR A 627 -39.78 -18.55 -8.25
C TYR A 627 -39.40 -19.77 -9.10
N GLN A 628 -39.15 -19.54 -10.39
CA GLN A 628 -38.74 -20.57 -11.35
C GLN A 628 -37.67 -20.05 -12.31
N SER A 629 -36.87 -20.95 -12.88
CA SER A 629 -35.90 -20.60 -13.92
C SER A 629 -36.60 -20.39 -15.27
N SER A 630 -36.22 -19.36 -15.99
CA SER A 630 -36.77 -18.99 -17.30
C SER A 630 -35.68 -18.39 -18.18
N TYR A 631 -35.45 -19.02 -19.34
CA TYR A 631 -34.45 -18.62 -20.34
C TYR A 631 -35.05 -17.76 -21.46
N ASP A 632 -36.12 -17.03 -21.14
CA ASP A 632 -36.67 -16.01 -22.03
C ASP A 632 -35.69 -14.81 -22.09
N PHE A 633 -35.54 -14.23 -23.28
CA PHE A 633 -34.70 -13.05 -23.53
C PHE A 633 -34.99 -11.88 -22.56
N LYS A 634 -36.24 -11.73 -22.11
CA LYS A 634 -36.64 -10.72 -21.11
C LYS A 634 -36.04 -10.97 -19.73
N ASN A 635 -35.61 -12.20 -19.44
CA ASN A 635 -35.06 -12.61 -18.15
C ASN A 635 -33.53 -12.62 -18.12
N GLU A 636 -32.88 -12.38 -19.25
CA GLU A 636 -31.43 -12.29 -19.39
C GLU A 636 -30.89 -10.92 -18.95
N VAL A 637 -30.58 -10.78 -17.66
CA VAL A 637 -30.00 -9.56 -17.08
C VAL A 637 -28.51 -9.65 -16.75
N LEU A 638 -27.80 -10.74 -17.09
CA LEU A 638 -26.36 -10.89 -16.82
C LEU A 638 -25.56 -10.69 -18.11
N ASN A 639 -25.62 -9.48 -18.66
CA ASN A 639 -24.93 -9.10 -19.89
C ASN A 639 -24.36 -7.68 -19.84
N ILE A 640 -23.54 -7.32 -20.83
CA ILE A 640 -22.84 -6.04 -20.86
C ILE A 640 -23.79 -4.85 -21.06
N ASP A 641 -24.83 -5.00 -21.87
CA ASP A 641 -25.81 -3.95 -22.14
C ASP A 641 -26.53 -3.52 -20.86
N THR A 642 -27.04 -4.50 -20.11
CA THR A 642 -27.70 -4.25 -18.82
C THR A 642 -26.73 -3.70 -17.76
N TRP A 643 -25.47 -4.14 -17.76
CA TRP A 643 -24.43 -3.59 -16.87
C TRP A 643 -24.19 -2.10 -17.13
N ASN A 644 -24.03 -1.72 -18.40
CA ASN A 644 -23.75 -0.34 -18.80
C ASN A 644 -24.91 0.59 -18.42
N GLU A 645 -26.15 0.18 -18.67
CA GLU A 645 -27.34 0.95 -18.30
C GLU A 645 -27.47 1.09 -16.77
N LEU A 646 -27.20 0.02 -16.01
CA LEU A 646 -27.19 0.05 -14.55
C LEU A 646 -26.13 1.03 -13.98
N LYS A 647 -25.02 1.21 -14.70
CA LYS A 647 -23.89 2.07 -14.31
C LYS A 647 -24.15 3.56 -14.57
N LEU A 648 -24.90 3.90 -15.61
CA LEU A 648 -25.17 5.30 -16.00
C LEU A 648 -25.96 6.05 -14.93
N GLU A 649 -26.96 5.41 -14.34
CA GLU A 649 -27.87 6.04 -13.38
C GLU A 649 -27.44 5.79 -11.93
N LYS A 650 -27.07 6.86 -11.20
CA LYS A 650 -26.56 6.78 -9.81
C LYS A 650 -27.53 6.15 -8.82
N ASN A 651 -28.83 6.11 -9.13
CA ASN A 651 -29.90 5.61 -8.27
C ASN A 651 -30.69 4.46 -8.92
N SER A 652 -30.12 3.77 -9.91
CA SER A 652 -30.76 2.63 -10.58
C SER A 652 -31.08 1.48 -9.63
N ILE A 653 -30.26 1.29 -8.59
CA ILE A 653 -30.52 0.33 -7.51
C ILE A 653 -31.17 1.08 -6.35
N SER A 654 -32.43 0.76 -6.08
CA SER A 654 -33.25 1.40 -5.06
C SER A 654 -33.78 0.41 -4.03
N LYS A 655 -34.25 0.95 -2.91
CA LYS A 655 -34.83 0.20 -1.80
C LYS A 655 -36.33 0.32 -1.81
N ILE A 656 -37.03 -0.78 -1.60
CA ILE A 656 -38.50 -0.80 -1.52
C ILE A 656 -38.94 -0.10 -0.24
N TYR A 657 -38.40 -0.52 0.91
CA TYR A 657 -38.61 0.15 2.18
C TYR A 657 -37.40 1.01 2.58
N ASN A 658 -37.64 2.27 2.98
CA ASN A 658 -36.64 3.17 3.55
C ASN A 658 -37.17 3.84 4.84
N PRO A 659 -36.61 3.55 6.02
CA PRO A 659 -37.13 4.04 7.29
C PRO A 659 -37.01 5.57 7.47
N LYS A 660 -36.15 6.25 6.70
CA LYS A 660 -36.03 7.73 6.74
C LYS A 660 -37.13 8.46 5.98
N VAL A 661 -37.81 7.74 5.08
CA VAL A 661 -38.78 8.28 4.10
C VAL A 661 -40.19 7.76 4.42
N ALA A 662 -40.31 6.58 5.04
CA ALA A 662 -41.57 6.01 5.47
C ALA A 662 -42.15 6.79 6.67
N GLY A 663 -43.07 7.72 6.40
CA GLY A 663 -43.84 8.39 7.45
C GLY A 663 -44.59 7.39 8.34
N VAL A 664 -44.56 7.65 9.65
CA VAL A 664 -45.05 6.83 10.78
C VAL A 664 -46.52 6.37 10.70
N THR A 665 -47.26 6.76 9.65
CA THR A 665 -48.70 6.49 9.49
C THR A 665 -49.10 6.21 8.03
N SER A 666 -48.63 5.12 7.42
CA SER A 666 -49.01 4.77 6.03
C SER A 666 -49.51 3.34 5.88
N LEU A 667 -50.75 3.21 5.38
CA LEU A 667 -51.44 1.94 5.09
C LEU A 667 -50.56 0.95 4.31
N GLY A 668 -50.43 -0.28 4.79
CA GLY A 668 -49.83 -1.40 4.05
C GLY A 668 -48.35 -1.69 4.34
N TRP A 669 -47.67 -0.86 5.13
CA TRP A 669 -46.42 -1.25 5.80
C TRP A 669 -46.82 -1.86 7.14
N ASN A 670 -46.53 -3.12 7.41
CA ASN A 670 -46.92 -3.73 8.69
C ASN A 670 -45.95 -3.22 9.79
N VAL A 671 -46.46 -2.39 10.72
CA VAL A 671 -45.67 -1.53 11.65
C VAL A 671 -45.48 -2.17 13.04
N ASP A 672 -45.76 -3.45 13.21
CA ASP A 672 -45.59 -4.12 14.52
C ASP A 672 -44.12 -4.20 15.00
N GLY A 673 -43.18 -3.82 14.14
CA GLY A 673 -41.82 -3.44 14.50
C GLY A 673 -41.18 -2.72 13.31
N SER A 674 -40.38 -1.69 13.56
CA SER A 674 -39.61 -1.01 12.51
C SER A 674 -38.81 -2.04 11.71
N ILE A 675 -39.08 -2.19 10.41
CA ILE A 675 -38.32 -3.09 9.53
C ILE A 675 -36.84 -2.66 9.57
N ASN A 676 -36.01 -3.42 10.27
CA ASN A 676 -34.59 -3.12 10.51
C ASN A 676 -33.68 -3.79 9.46
N LYS A 677 -34.24 -4.11 8.28
CA LYS A 677 -33.57 -4.82 7.17
C LYS A 677 -33.58 -4.03 5.86
N ASP A 678 -33.53 -2.70 5.93
CA ASP A 678 -33.56 -1.85 4.74
C ASP A 678 -32.33 -2.00 3.84
N GLN A 679 -31.21 -2.51 4.39
CA GLN A 679 -29.93 -2.70 3.69
C GLN A 679 -29.75 -4.09 3.05
N TYR A 680 -30.77 -4.94 3.06
CA TYR A 680 -30.66 -6.34 2.66
C TYR A 680 -31.07 -6.54 1.21
N ILE A 681 -30.50 -7.55 0.53
CA ILE A 681 -30.74 -7.77 -0.91
C ILE A 681 -32.22 -8.03 -1.24
N GLY A 682 -32.98 -8.66 -0.34
CA GLY A 682 -34.42 -8.85 -0.50
C GLY A 682 -35.23 -7.55 -0.52
N ASN A 683 -34.69 -6.44 -0.03
CA ASN A 683 -35.31 -5.10 -0.08
C ASN A 683 -34.95 -4.31 -1.36
N VAL A 684 -34.18 -4.90 -2.28
CA VAL A 684 -33.67 -4.24 -3.49
C VAL A 684 -34.61 -4.37 -4.67
N PHE A 685 -34.74 -3.30 -5.44
CA PHE A 685 -35.24 -3.37 -6.80
C PHE A 685 -34.39 -2.51 -7.72
N VAL A 686 -34.45 -2.79 -9.03
CA VAL A 686 -33.71 -2.06 -10.05
C VAL A 686 -34.69 -1.26 -10.89
N ASP A 687 -34.51 0.05 -10.92
CA ASP A 687 -35.30 1.02 -11.67
C ASP A 687 -34.37 1.92 -12.49
N ILE A 688 -34.09 1.48 -13.72
CA ILE A 688 -33.20 2.20 -14.65
C ILE A 688 -33.78 3.57 -15.00
N ALA A 689 -35.09 3.68 -15.19
CA ALA A 689 -35.73 4.92 -15.60
C ALA A 689 -35.95 5.92 -14.44
N GLY A 690 -35.68 5.51 -13.19
CA GLY A 690 -35.83 6.35 -12.00
C GLY A 690 -37.27 6.79 -11.74
N ARG A 691 -38.26 5.99 -12.16
CA ARG A 691 -39.70 6.26 -12.06
C ARG A 691 -40.24 6.15 -10.64
N PHE A 692 -39.62 5.31 -9.80
CA PHE A 692 -40.14 4.91 -8.48
C PHE A 692 -39.36 5.54 -7.31
N LYS A 693 -38.80 6.74 -7.50
CA LYS A 693 -38.10 7.46 -6.42
C LYS A 693 -39.00 7.59 -5.19
N SER A 694 -38.52 7.06 -4.06
CA SER A 694 -39.22 7.08 -2.79
C SER A 694 -39.51 8.52 -2.36
N SER A 695 -40.77 8.96 -2.48
CA SER A 695 -41.24 10.21 -1.88
C SER A 695 -41.61 9.97 -0.41
N ASP A 696 -41.43 10.96 0.47
CA ASP A 696 -41.61 10.89 1.94
C ASP A 696 -43.03 10.48 2.42
N LYS A 697 -43.94 10.09 1.52
CA LYS A 697 -45.36 9.84 1.81
C LYS A 697 -45.99 8.66 1.04
N GLN A 698 -45.22 7.82 0.33
CA GLN A 698 -45.80 6.74 -0.48
C GLN A 698 -46.15 5.50 0.36
N SER A 699 -47.41 5.03 0.27
CA SER A 699 -47.81 3.74 0.84
C SER A 699 -47.31 2.56 0.00
N TRP A 700 -47.09 1.40 0.62
CA TRP A 700 -46.76 0.16 -0.09
C TRP A 700 -47.80 -0.15 -1.19
N THR A 701 -49.08 0.04 -0.89
CA THR A 701 -50.18 -0.17 -1.85
C THR A 701 -50.07 0.72 -3.08
N ALA A 702 -49.66 1.98 -2.92
CA ALA A 702 -49.49 2.93 -4.03
C ALA A 702 -48.26 2.57 -4.87
N LEU A 703 -47.14 2.22 -4.24
CA LEU A 703 -45.93 1.77 -4.93
C LEU A 703 -46.18 0.49 -5.74
N ARG A 704 -46.82 -0.50 -5.11
CA ARG A 704 -47.21 -1.77 -5.73
C ARG A 704 -48.08 -1.56 -6.96
N SER A 705 -49.09 -0.68 -6.87
CA SER A 705 -50.00 -0.38 -7.98
C SER A 705 -49.26 0.29 -9.14
N SER A 706 -48.35 1.23 -8.84
CA SER A 706 -47.54 1.90 -9.86
C SER A 706 -46.60 0.93 -10.58
N MET A 707 -46.02 -0.04 -9.86
CA MET A 707 -45.16 -1.06 -10.46
C MET A 707 -45.96 -1.97 -11.42
N LYS A 708 -47.18 -2.39 -11.04
CA LYS A 708 -48.05 -3.20 -11.92
C LYS A 708 -48.37 -2.50 -13.23
N VAL A 709 -48.79 -1.23 -13.17
CA VAL A 709 -49.10 -0.42 -14.37
C VAL A 709 -47.88 -0.33 -15.28
N HIS A 710 -46.70 -0.08 -14.71
CA HIS A 710 -45.48 0.04 -15.49
C HIS A 710 -45.06 -1.27 -16.17
N ILE A 711 -45.24 -2.41 -15.48
CA ILE A 711 -44.99 -3.74 -16.06
C ILE A 711 -45.91 -3.96 -17.27
N GLU A 712 -47.21 -3.70 -17.12
CA GLU A 712 -48.20 -3.84 -18.21
C GLU A 712 -47.90 -2.91 -19.39
N GLU A 713 -47.51 -1.66 -19.13
CA GLU A 713 -47.08 -0.70 -20.16
C GLU A 713 -45.91 -1.22 -20.99
N LEU A 714 -44.88 -1.78 -20.33
CA LEU A 714 -43.70 -2.29 -21.01
C LEU A 714 -43.99 -3.60 -21.75
N GLU A 715 -44.82 -4.49 -21.21
CA GLU A 715 -45.24 -5.70 -21.92
C GLU A 715 -45.96 -5.37 -23.23
N LEU A 716 -46.82 -4.35 -23.26
CA LEU A 716 -47.47 -3.87 -24.48
C LEU A 716 -46.46 -3.32 -25.49
N VAL A 717 -45.51 -2.49 -25.04
CA VAL A 717 -44.46 -1.92 -25.92
C VAL A 717 -43.60 -3.02 -26.55
N PHE A 718 -43.29 -4.09 -25.81
CA PHE A 718 -42.53 -5.24 -26.30
C PHE A 718 -43.34 -6.16 -27.22
N ALA A 719 -44.65 -6.27 -27.01
CA ALA A 719 -45.52 -7.04 -27.90
C ALA A 719 -45.74 -6.36 -29.27
N GLU A 720 -45.79 -5.02 -29.30
CA GLU A 720 -46.08 -4.25 -30.52
C GLU A 720 -44.87 -3.97 -31.41
N LYS A 721 -43.64 -4.05 -30.87
CA LYS A 721 -42.41 -3.67 -31.59
C LYS A 721 -41.46 -4.84 -31.78
N ASN A 722 -40.76 -4.85 -32.91
CA ASN A 722 -39.68 -5.81 -33.14
C ASN A 722 -38.52 -5.49 -32.18
N VAL A 723 -38.20 -6.40 -31.26
CA VAL A 723 -37.20 -6.21 -30.19
C VAL A 723 -35.85 -5.73 -30.74
N LYS A 724 -35.46 -6.16 -31.95
CA LYS A 724 -34.22 -5.75 -32.61
C LYS A 724 -34.15 -4.27 -33.02
N SER A 725 -35.27 -3.55 -33.06
CA SER A 725 -35.30 -2.12 -33.42
C SER A 725 -35.41 -1.18 -32.21
N LEU A 726 -35.46 -1.73 -30.99
CA LEU A 726 -35.54 -0.95 -29.76
C LEU A 726 -34.15 -0.45 -29.33
N LYS A 727 -34.14 0.70 -28.62
CA LYS A 727 -32.92 1.21 -27.98
C LYS A 727 -32.48 0.27 -26.84
N THR A 728 -31.18 0.07 -26.67
CA THR A 728 -30.59 -0.76 -25.60
C THR A 728 -31.10 -0.40 -24.21
N SER A 729 -31.25 0.89 -23.91
CA SER A 729 -31.80 1.36 -22.63
C SER A 729 -33.23 0.90 -22.36
N LEU A 730 -34.09 0.87 -23.38
CA LEU A 730 -35.46 0.39 -23.25
C LEU A 730 -35.52 -1.15 -23.08
N ILE A 731 -34.59 -1.86 -23.71
CA ILE A 731 -34.43 -3.31 -23.52
C ILE A 731 -33.98 -3.62 -22.09
N ALA A 732 -33.01 -2.88 -21.57
CA ALA A 732 -32.58 -3.02 -20.18
C ALA A 732 -33.72 -2.66 -19.20
N GLU A 733 -34.44 -1.55 -19.42
CA GLU A 733 -35.59 -1.15 -18.60
C GLU A 733 -36.65 -2.26 -18.53
N ALA A 734 -37.02 -2.84 -19.67
CA ALA A 734 -37.99 -3.93 -19.69
C ALA A 734 -37.51 -5.22 -19.04
N ARG A 735 -36.23 -5.58 -19.22
CA ARG A 735 -35.64 -6.75 -18.55
C ARG A 735 -35.71 -6.61 -17.03
N PHE A 736 -35.44 -5.43 -16.47
CA PHE A 736 -35.56 -5.18 -15.03
C PHE A 736 -37.00 -4.98 -14.56
N ALA A 737 -37.88 -4.39 -15.37
CA ALA A 737 -39.30 -4.28 -15.07
C ALA A 737 -39.94 -5.66 -14.94
N ALA A 738 -39.58 -6.62 -15.79
CA ALA A 738 -40.00 -8.01 -15.64
C ALA A 738 -39.61 -8.58 -14.26
N LYS A 739 -38.47 -8.17 -13.69
CA LYS A 739 -38.05 -8.55 -12.33
C LYS A 739 -38.88 -7.91 -11.24
N MET A 740 -39.54 -6.78 -11.49
CA MET A 740 -40.44 -6.17 -10.51
C MET A 740 -41.73 -6.97 -10.29
N GLN A 741 -42.05 -7.94 -11.14
CA GLN A 741 -43.21 -8.82 -10.92
C GLN A 741 -43.12 -9.52 -9.56
N ASP A 742 -41.93 -9.97 -9.15
CA ASP A 742 -41.73 -10.65 -7.86
C ASP A 742 -42.06 -9.76 -6.65
N ILE A 743 -41.96 -8.43 -6.81
CA ILE A 743 -42.32 -7.42 -5.83
C ILE A 743 -43.81 -7.05 -5.93
N ALA A 744 -44.29 -6.80 -7.15
CA ALA A 744 -45.61 -6.25 -7.42
C ALA A 744 -46.77 -7.18 -7.00
N TYR A 745 -46.54 -8.49 -6.89
CA TYR A 745 -47.56 -9.44 -6.45
C TYR A 745 -47.62 -9.66 -4.93
N ILE A 746 -46.65 -9.17 -4.15
CA ILE A 746 -46.65 -9.29 -2.68
C ILE A 746 -47.75 -8.42 -2.06
N GLU A 747 -48.54 -9.00 -1.16
CA GLU A 747 -49.64 -8.27 -0.50
C GLU A 747 -49.15 -7.34 0.62
N GLU A 748 -48.34 -7.87 1.54
CA GLU A 748 -47.75 -7.11 2.65
C GLU A 748 -46.23 -7.11 2.57
N TRP A 749 -45.62 -5.93 2.73
CA TRP A 749 -44.17 -5.80 2.80
C TRP A 749 -43.70 -5.79 4.26
N ASN A 750 -43.05 -6.88 4.69
CA ASN A 750 -42.59 -7.09 6.06
C ASN A 750 -41.19 -7.76 6.09
N GLU A 751 -40.66 -8.01 7.29
CA GLU A 751 -39.34 -8.61 7.46
C GLU A 751 -39.25 -10.05 6.93
N GLU A 752 -40.32 -10.85 7.09
CA GLU A 752 -40.37 -12.22 6.59
C GLU A 752 -40.27 -12.26 5.06
N THR A 753 -40.99 -11.37 4.38
CA THR A 753 -40.90 -11.18 2.93
C THR A 753 -39.48 -10.82 2.49
N ILE A 754 -38.81 -9.90 3.19
CA ILE A 754 -37.43 -9.51 2.87
C ILE A 754 -36.47 -10.69 3.05
N ASN A 755 -36.65 -11.51 4.10
CA ASN A 755 -35.80 -12.68 4.34
C ASN A 755 -36.00 -13.74 3.26
N PHE A 756 -37.26 -14.10 2.99
CA PHE A 756 -37.60 -15.08 1.96
C PHE A 756 -37.05 -14.68 0.60
N ARG A 757 -37.23 -13.41 0.21
CA ARG A 757 -36.71 -12.89 -1.05
C ARG A 757 -35.19 -12.87 -1.07
N SER A 758 -34.53 -12.53 0.05
CA SER A 758 -33.08 -12.57 0.16
C SER A 758 -32.53 -13.98 -0.08
N GLU A 759 -33.14 -15.01 0.51
CA GLU A 759 -32.72 -16.40 0.31
C GLU A 759 -32.88 -16.85 -1.15
N LYS A 760 -34.00 -16.51 -1.80
CA LYS A 760 -34.26 -16.87 -3.21
C LYS A 760 -33.30 -16.18 -4.17
N LEU A 761 -33.09 -14.87 -4.00
CA LEU A 761 -32.17 -14.08 -4.81
C LEU A 761 -30.72 -14.56 -4.64
N LEU A 762 -30.29 -14.82 -3.40
CA LEU A 762 -28.94 -15.32 -3.13
C LEU A 762 -28.74 -16.75 -3.66
N SER A 763 -29.73 -17.63 -3.52
CA SER A 763 -29.67 -18.97 -4.11
C SER A 763 -29.47 -18.91 -5.62
N ASN A 764 -30.25 -18.07 -6.32
CA ASN A 764 -30.14 -17.93 -7.77
C ASN A 764 -28.80 -17.30 -8.20
N ALA A 765 -28.32 -16.30 -7.44
CA ALA A 765 -27.00 -15.72 -7.66
C ALA A 765 -25.88 -16.75 -7.52
N TRP A 766 -25.95 -17.62 -6.50
CA TRP A 766 -25.02 -18.71 -6.31
C TRP A 766 -25.02 -19.66 -7.51
N ASP A 767 -26.19 -20.11 -7.96
CA ASP A 767 -26.31 -21.08 -9.05
C ASP A 767 -25.76 -20.52 -10.38
N ASN A 768 -26.05 -19.25 -10.66
CA ASN A 768 -25.51 -18.58 -11.85
C ASN A 768 -23.98 -18.41 -11.79
N LEU A 769 -23.43 -18.01 -10.65
CA LEU A 769 -21.99 -17.72 -10.52
C LEU A 769 -21.12 -18.95 -10.28
N ILE A 770 -21.61 -19.97 -9.57
CA ILE A 770 -20.83 -21.17 -9.27
C ILE A 770 -20.52 -21.95 -10.55
N SER A 771 -21.40 -21.87 -11.57
CA SER A 771 -21.19 -22.47 -12.88
C SER A 771 -19.92 -21.97 -13.58
N TRP A 772 -19.45 -20.75 -13.26
CA TRP A 772 -18.22 -20.18 -13.81
C TRP A 772 -16.95 -20.70 -13.12
N MET A 773 -17.09 -21.30 -11.94
CA MET A 773 -15.99 -21.89 -11.17
C MET A 773 -15.95 -23.42 -11.26
N ASN A 774 -16.99 -24.06 -11.80
CA ASN A 774 -17.06 -25.51 -11.97
C ASN A 774 -16.53 -25.99 -13.33
#